data_AF-A0A166DTM1-F1
#
_entry.id   AF-A0A166DTM1-F1
#
_cell.length_a   1.000
_cell.length_b   1.000
_cell.length_c   1.000
_cell.angle_alpha   90.00
_cell.angle_beta   90.00
_cell.angle_gamma   90.00
#
_symmetry.space_group_name_H-M   'P 1'
#
loop_
_entity.id
_entity.type
_entity.pdbx_description
1 polymer ?
#
loop_
_entity_poly.entity_id
_entity_poly.type
_entity_poly.pdbx_seq_one_letter_code
_entity_poly.pdbx_strand_id
1 'polypeptide(L)'
;MVLVLLFVFFIGVSTSCAADANTSKSVEKPSKLTQSQILGASKTIKSHVIKNKKLPNSVTIGGYKYSMEEYMYFSSVTINYKYNNKKSDVTVKYAVKSPTTPTGTKISGKLTKKQYTTYATNAYKYIKNNNRVPNFVNTKIGKMQFQTFIYSNSKILAWSQNNKGKLPSSLAMNIAKTNSINKNIPNFPGNTISSNTTPSQKTLTLNQVLDASKRVKDYSEKNSVLPSSVTISGNNYKMNDFLYLMSKAIIYKNSGKTSSIPVLSVKEPVSPSGNNKLGKIQKAEYVSLANSVISSIDSNKQAPNYIKTNLGNLQYQSTVYVFSRIASYIYTNKAMPSYVEVNVTSSSKINGGGSTDSTNTPTSTLLGSDSRGTVELLGAYGNTKSSKKIAYIIGIHPLENAVHTALFNSLVSKSSSLNYCYYVYRITVKQDANDYSKGRMNGQTLARDFILPHIKKNSYGLVVDIHANQGTVGGNYEKTNFIFAPKNNGASKTIAENIINKIGGLCYYYPASQTSPPYLTGPLVDAGINTIIYETYMYESNETTYNLIKQLIDVVDNYNFSSGSGGSGNTSGATVSLAQITDAAKRVENYVLANGVLPNYVEIEGKTYNMPDFLYLLSAAIVNINKGSTGSIKSISVKAASSPVGDSMAGNLNKADFVDVATRVYNYVLNNGQAPNYATSPLGRIQFQYLVYEFSKILEFVNSNNRLPNYVTLNIKTSNELSGGNSGSSTPTGELTQYLKGTKNCQVNDVSIQALAKKLTQGLSSDLDKATAIFDYVRDKITYKYYTNSWDNTGAKGVIAKGWGNCVDQTHLLIALLRATGIPARYVNGKATFNSGTIGHTWAEVYIAGKWITADTTHSNNKLGIVTNWKNPTIYGKYAEITF
;
A
#
# COMPACT_ATOMS: atom_id res chain seq x y z
N MET A 1 -71.36 -2.45 -26.50
CA MET A 1 -69.99 -2.81 -26.91
C MET A 1 -69.30 -3.43 -25.68
N VAL A 2 -68.97 -4.73 -25.57
CA VAL A 2 -68.69 -5.80 -26.57
C VAL A 2 -67.63 -5.32 -27.57
N LEU A 3 -66.47 -5.95 -27.80
CA LEU A 3 -66.08 -7.37 -27.80
C LEU A 3 -64.79 -7.59 -26.95
N VAL A 4 -64.63 -8.68 -26.16
CA VAL A 4 -64.35 -10.12 -26.48
C VAL A 4 -62.87 -10.35 -26.81
N LEU A 5 -62.08 -11.20 -26.13
CA LEU A 5 -62.16 -12.64 -25.73
C LEU A 5 -61.35 -13.55 -26.68
N LEU A 6 -60.85 -14.64 -26.09
CA LEU A 6 -60.27 -15.88 -26.63
C LEU A 6 -58.73 -15.94 -26.73
N PHE A 7 -58.03 -16.92 -26.14
CA PHE A 7 -58.15 -18.42 -26.24
C PHE A 7 -57.80 -18.88 -27.68
N VAL A 8 -57.09 -19.99 -27.97
CA VAL A 8 -56.77 -21.21 -27.19
C VAL A 8 -55.59 -21.98 -27.83
N PHE A 9 -54.72 -22.59 -27.00
CA PHE A 9 -53.91 -23.83 -27.16
C PHE A 9 -53.11 -24.28 -28.41
N PHE A 10 -52.09 -25.11 -28.09
CA PHE A 10 -51.47 -26.22 -28.86
C PHE A 10 -50.60 -25.83 -30.09
N ILE A 11 -49.50 -26.51 -30.45
CA ILE A 11 -48.91 -27.81 -30.04
C ILE A 11 -47.42 -27.61 -29.70
N GLY A 12 -46.85 -28.41 -28.80
CA GLY A 12 -45.39 -28.46 -28.59
C GLY A 12 -44.72 -29.54 -29.43
N VAL A 13 -43.64 -29.21 -30.13
CA VAL A 13 -42.62 -30.18 -30.58
C VAL A 13 -41.23 -29.60 -30.30
N SER A 14 -40.32 -30.44 -29.82
CA SER A 14 -38.96 -30.10 -29.43
C SER A 14 -37.99 -29.98 -30.60
N THR A 15 -37.06 -29.03 -30.52
CA THR A 15 -35.64 -29.27 -30.88
C THR A 15 -34.71 -28.45 -29.98
N SER A 16 -33.50 -28.97 -29.79
CA SER A 16 -32.45 -28.46 -28.91
C SER A 16 -31.60 -27.36 -29.53
N CYS A 17 -31.13 -26.40 -28.73
CA CYS A 17 -29.70 -26.02 -28.56
C CYS A 17 -29.56 -24.80 -27.62
N ALA A 18 -28.51 -24.76 -26.80
CA ALA A 18 -28.13 -23.65 -25.91
C ALA A 18 -26.85 -22.97 -26.46
N ALA A 19 -26.36 -21.78 -26.06
CA ALA A 19 -26.72 -20.74 -25.07
C ALA A 19 -26.04 -19.41 -25.51
N ASP A 20 -26.00 -18.25 -24.83
CA ASP A 20 -26.60 -17.69 -23.60
C ASP A 20 -26.55 -16.14 -23.72
N ALA A 21 -27.49 -15.39 -23.12
CA ALA A 21 -27.31 -13.97 -22.75
C ALA A 21 -28.49 -13.39 -21.93
N ASN A 22 -28.38 -13.32 -20.59
CA ASN A 22 -28.39 -12.02 -19.89
C ASN A 22 -28.17 -12.09 -18.36
N THR A 23 -27.18 -11.32 -17.89
CA THR A 23 -27.05 -10.71 -16.54
C THR A 23 -27.33 -11.55 -15.27
N SER A 24 -26.27 -11.82 -14.50
CA SER A 24 -26.37 -12.17 -13.07
C SER A 24 -25.29 -11.46 -12.24
N LYS A 25 -25.65 -10.33 -11.61
CA LYS A 25 -24.77 -9.60 -10.68
C LYS A 25 -24.54 -10.44 -9.41
N SER A 26 -23.31 -10.51 -8.91
CA SER A 26 -22.99 -11.13 -7.62
C SER A 26 -23.47 -10.24 -6.45
N VAL A 27 -24.72 -10.40 -6.06
CA VAL A 27 -25.39 -9.50 -5.10
C VAL A 27 -24.89 -9.72 -3.67
N GLU A 28 -24.32 -8.68 -3.05
CA GLU A 28 -23.78 -8.68 -1.68
C GLU A 28 -24.84 -9.01 -0.60
N LYS A 29 -24.50 -9.84 0.40
CA LYS A 29 -25.41 -10.15 1.52
C LYS A 29 -25.79 -8.87 2.29
N PRO A 30 -27.08 -8.52 2.41
CA PRO A 30 -27.49 -7.18 2.80
C PRO A 30 -27.19 -6.89 4.27
N SER A 31 -26.70 -5.68 4.55
CA SER A 31 -26.43 -5.20 5.92
C SER A 31 -27.70 -4.90 6.73
N LYS A 32 -28.85 -4.79 6.05
CA LYS A 32 -30.18 -4.52 6.62
C LYS A 32 -31.22 -5.43 5.98
N LEU A 33 -32.18 -5.91 6.77
CA LEU A 33 -33.36 -6.64 6.29
C LEU A 33 -34.62 -5.82 6.61
N THR A 34 -35.49 -5.67 5.61
CA THR A 34 -36.75 -4.97 5.83
C THR A 34 -37.67 -5.83 6.70
N GLN A 35 -38.52 -5.17 7.51
CA GLN A 35 -39.48 -5.90 8.34
C GLN A 35 -40.40 -6.78 7.48
N SER A 36 -40.76 -6.33 6.27
CA SER A 36 -41.59 -7.09 5.33
C SER A 36 -40.94 -8.42 4.91
N GLN A 37 -39.64 -8.40 4.57
CA GLN A 37 -38.88 -9.61 4.24
C GLN A 37 -38.87 -10.61 5.41
N ILE A 38 -38.69 -10.11 6.64
CA ILE A 38 -38.67 -10.95 7.85
C ILE A 38 -40.05 -11.54 8.13
N LEU A 39 -41.13 -10.76 7.96
CA LEU A 39 -42.51 -11.24 8.08
C LEU A 39 -42.85 -12.35 7.06
N GLY A 40 -42.39 -12.19 5.81
CA GLY A 40 -42.49 -13.24 4.78
C GLY A 40 -41.76 -14.52 5.19
N ALA A 41 -40.51 -14.41 5.65
CA ALA A 41 -39.72 -15.52 6.17
C ALA A 41 -40.39 -16.22 7.36
N SER A 42 -41.02 -15.45 8.27
CA SER A 42 -41.79 -15.99 9.40
C SER A 42 -42.98 -16.85 8.98
N LYS A 43 -43.69 -16.46 7.89
CA LYS A 43 -44.77 -17.27 7.30
C LYS A 43 -44.22 -18.62 6.80
N THR A 44 -43.11 -18.61 6.07
CA THR A 44 -42.44 -19.82 5.57
C THR A 44 -42.00 -20.75 6.70
N ILE A 45 -41.35 -20.23 7.74
CA ILE A 45 -40.91 -21.04 8.90
C ILE A 45 -42.12 -21.60 9.66
N LYS A 46 -43.18 -20.82 9.89
CA LYS A 46 -44.40 -21.30 10.55
C LYS A 46 -44.98 -22.50 9.79
N SER A 47 -45.14 -22.39 8.47
CA SER A 47 -45.66 -23.48 7.63
C SER A 47 -44.73 -24.70 7.63
N HIS A 48 -43.42 -24.49 7.54
CA HIS A 48 -42.42 -25.57 7.61
C HIS A 48 -42.52 -26.36 8.92
N VAL A 49 -42.65 -25.69 10.06
CA VAL A 49 -42.78 -26.35 11.38
C VAL A 49 -44.10 -27.12 11.48
N ILE A 50 -45.21 -26.55 11.00
CA ILE A 50 -46.52 -27.22 11.02
C ILE A 50 -46.48 -28.53 10.21
N LYS A 51 -45.85 -28.50 9.02
CA LYS A 51 -45.68 -29.68 8.14
C LYS A 51 -44.68 -30.70 8.70
N ASN A 52 -43.45 -30.27 8.98
CA ASN A 52 -42.31 -31.16 9.22
C ASN A 52 -42.03 -31.45 10.71
N LYS A 53 -42.76 -30.82 11.64
CA LYS A 53 -42.59 -30.92 13.10
C LYS A 53 -41.16 -30.64 13.61
N LYS A 54 -40.36 -29.90 12.83
CA LYS A 54 -38.99 -29.45 13.16
C LYS A 54 -38.74 -28.07 12.53
N LEU A 55 -37.69 -27.38 12.98
CA LEU A 55 -37.19 -26.19 12.28
C LEU A 55 -36.44 -26.57 10.99
N PRO A 56 -36.40 -25.69 9.97
CA PRO A 56 -35.53 -25.88 8.81
C PRO A 56 -34.06 -25.60 9.18
N ASN A 57 -33.12 -26.13 8.39
CA ASN A 57 -31.68 -25.89 8.59
C ASN A 57 -31.24 -24.45 8.27
N SER A 58 -32.03 -23.71 7.48
CA SER A 58 -31.83 -22.29 7.20
C SER A 58 -33.15 -21.66 6.73
N VAL A 59 -33.19 -20.33 6.65
CA VAL A 59 -34.28 -19.58 6.03
C VAL A 59 -33.75 -18.62 4.98
N THR A 60 -34.46 -18.50 3.85
CA THR A 60 -34.17 -17.49 2.82
C THR A 60 -34.91 -16.19 3.16
N ILE A 61 -34.18 -15.08 3.26
CA ILE A 61 -34.71 -13.73 3.48
C ILE A 61 -34.09 -12.80 2.45
N GLY A 62 -34.90 -12.09 1.66
CA GLY A 62 -34.41 -11.17 0.62
C GLY A 62 -33.48 -11.81 -0.43
N GLY A 63 -33.63 -13.11 -0.70
CA GLY A 63 -32.75 -13.88 -1.59
C GLY A 63 -31.63 -14.66 -0.90
N TYR A 64 -31.33 -14.38 0.37
CA TYR A 64 -30.16 -14.94 1.07
C TYR A 64 -30.50 -15.95 2.15
N LYS A 65 -29.70 -17.02 2.25
CA LYS A 65 -29.81 -18.02 3.32
C LYS A 65 -29.15 -17.51 4.62
N TYR A 66 -29.90 -17.65 5.71
CA TYR A 66 -29.50 -17.35 7.10
C TYR A 66 -29.72 -18.57 8.01
N SER A 67 -28.94 -18.67 9.08
CA SER A 67 -29.14 -19.68 10.11
C SER A 67 -30.41 -19.39 10.94
N MET A 68 -30.85 -20.38 11.73
CA MET A 68 -32.01 -20.21 12.59
C MET A 68 -31.70 -19.36 13.83
N GLU A 69 -30.43 -19.33 14.25
CA GLU A 69 -29.87 -18.46 15.26
C GLU A 69 -29.91 -16.98 14.85
N GLU A 70 -29.48 -16.69 13.62
CA GLU A 70 -29.56 -15.35 13.01
C GLU A 70 -31.03 -14.93 12.86
N TYR A 71 -31.90 -15.84 12.42
CA TYR A 71 -33.35 -15.58 12.37
C TYR A 71 -33.97 -15.32 13.76
N MET A 72 -33.52 -15.99 14.82
CA MET A 72 -33.99 -15.71 16.19
C MET A 72 -33.71 -14.27 16.58
N TYR A 73 -32.56 -13.73 16.17
CA TYR A 73 -32.24 -12.31 16.34
C TYR A 73 -33.16 -11.41 15.47
N PHE A 74 -33.27 -11.65 14.16
CA PHE A 74 -34.07 -10.81 13.26
C PHE A 74 -35.54 -10.72 13.67
N SER A 75 -36.14 -11.87 14.00
CA SER A 75 -37.53 -11.96 14.44
C SER A 75 -37.76 -11.27 15.78
N SER A 76 -36.81 -11.38 16.72
CA SER A 76 -36.88 -10.71 18.02
C SER A 76 -36.76 -9.18 17.90
N VAL A 77 -35.84 -8.69 17.06
CA VAL A 77 -35.74 -7.24 16.74
C VAL A 77 -37.03 -6.74 16.10
N THR A 78 -37.59 -7.48 15.14
CA THR A 78 -38.81 -7.09 14.42
C THR A 78 -40.03 -6.98 15.34
N ILE A 79 -40.19 -7.91 16.28
CA ILE A 79 -41.27 -7.85 17.29
C ILE A 79 -41.09 -6.61 18.20
N ASN A 80 -39.86 -6.36 18.67
CA ASN A 80 -39.55 -5.17 19.47
C ASN A 80 -39.80 -3.87 18.69
N TYR A 81 -39.39 -3.78 17.43
CA TYR A 81 -39.60 -2.60 16.59
C TYR A 81 -41.10 -2.34 16.36
N LYS A 82 -41.87 -3.37 16.01
CA LYS A 82 -43.34 -3.25 15.83
C LYS A 82 -44.08 -2.86 17.11
N TYR A 83 -43.62 -3.31 18.28
CA TYR A 83 -44.22 -2.91 19.55
C TYR A 83 -43.99 -1.43 19.86
N ASN A 84 -42.79 -0.91 19.54
CA ASN A 84 -42.41 0.48 19.74
C ASN A 84 -42.69 1.38 18.51
N ASN A 85 -43.57 0.96 17.59
CA ASN A 85 -43.91 1.67 16.34
C ASN A 85 -42.71 2.09 15.45
N LYS A 86 -41.56 1.44 15.59
CA LYS A 86 -40.33 1.77 14.86
C LYS A 86 -40.38 1.16 13.46
N LYS A 87 -40.36 2.01 12.43
CA LYS A 87 -40.43 1.61 11.01
C LYS A 87 -39.09 1.18 10.40
N SER A 88 -37.97 1.37 11.11
CA SER A 88 -36.62 1.07 10.59
C SER A 88 -36.40 -0.40 10.23
N ASP A 89 -35.49 -0.63 9.28
CA ASP A 89 -34.97 -1.96 8.96
C ASP A 89 -34.14 -2.57 10.10
N VAL A 90 -34.02 -3.90 10.08
CA VAL A 90 -33.25 -4.68 11.03
C VAL A 90 -31.82 -4.81 10.52
N THR A 91 -30.86 -4.19 11.21
CA THR A 91 -29.43 -4.41 10.98
C THR A 91 -29.10 -5.90 11.17
N VAL A 92 -28.42 -6.49 10.19
CA VAL A 92 -28.08 -7.91 10.22
C VAL A 92 -26.91 -8.16 11.19
N LYS A 93 -27.07 -9.18 12.03
CA LYS A 93 -26.02 -9.72 12.91
C LYS A 93 -25.73 -11.14 12.45
N TYR A 94 -24.55 -11.34 11.88
CA TYR A 94 -24.09 -12.62 11.35
C TYR A 94 -23.44 -13.50 12.44
N ALA A 95 -23.31 -14.79 12.16
CA ALA A 95 -22.56 -15.76 12.97
C ALA A 95 -23.01 -15.80 14.45
N VAL A 96 -24.32 -15.73 14.68
CA VAL A 96 -24.92 -15.94 16.01
C VAL A 96 -24.73 -17.42 16.38
N LYS A 97 -24.05 -17.68 17.50
CA LYS A 97 -23.75 -19.05 17.96
C LYS A 97 -25.01 -19.78 18.46
N SER A 98 -25.09 -21.07 18.18
CA SER A 98 -26.13 -22.02 18.64
C SER A 98 -26.21 -22.10 20.18
N PRO A 99 -27.34 -22.56 20.77
CA PRO A 99 -27.42 -22.76 22.22
C PRO A 99 -26.44 -23.86 22.66
N THR A 100 -25.94 -23.81 23.90
CA THR A 100 -25.04 -24.86 24.43
C THR A 100 -25.82 -26.11 24.84
N THR A 101 -26.94 -25.92 25.53
CA THR A 101 -27.79 -26.99 26.06
C THR A 101 -29.27 -26.55 26.05
N PRO A 102 -29.93 -26.49 24.87
CA PRO A 102 -31.31 -26.02 24.76
C PRO A 102 -32.26 -26.99 25.48
N THR A 103 -32.78 -26.56 26.62
CA THR A 103 -33.67 -27.35 27.48
C THR A 103 -34.83 -26.49 27.96
N GLY A 104 -36.03 -27.07 28.03
CA GLY A 104 -37.25 -26.33 28.36
C GLY A 104 -38.25 -27.14 29.20
N THR A 105 -39.40 -26.53 29.47
CA THR A 105 -40.55 -27.17 30.12
C THR A 105 -41.65 -27.49 29.10
N LYS A 106 -42.73 -28.16 29.55
CA LYS A 106 -44.01 -28.08 28.84
C LYS A 106 -44.40 -26.60 28.71
N ILE A 107 -44.89 -26.20 27.54
CA ILE A 107 -45.41 -24.87 27.27
C ILE A 107 -46.90 -25.01 27.06
N SER A 108 -47.71 -24.37 27.91
CA SER A 108 -49.17 -24.39 27.77
C SER A 108 -49.77 -23.10 28.30
N GLY A 109 -50.52 -22.39 27.45
CA GLY A 109 -51.26 -21.19 27.84
C GLY A 109 -51.16 -20.04 26.83
N LYS A 110 -51.48 -18.84 27.30
CA LYS A 110 -51.65 -17.63 26.49
C LYS A 110 -50.77 -16.50 27.04
N LEU A 111 -49.96 -15.89 26.18
CA LEU A 111 -49.16 -14.69 26.49
C LEU A 111 -49.85 -13.45 25.93
N THR A 112 -49.91 -12.36 26.71
CA THR A 112 -50.39 -11.06 26.23
C THR A 112 -49.39 -10.39 25.29
N LYS A 113 -49.84 -9.38 24.53
CA LYS A 113 -48.97 -8.53 23.70
C LYS A 113 -47.74 -8.02 24.47
N LYS A 114 -47.95 -7.45 25.66
CA LYS A 114 -46.86 -6.93 26.52
C LYS A 114 -45.88 -8.04 26.93
N GLN A 115 -46.36 -9.24 27.24
CA GLN A 115 -45.50 -10.35 27.67
C GLN A 115 -44.60 -10.87 26.54
N TYR A 116 -45.16 -11.24 25.39
CA TYR A 116 -44.33 -11.81 24.32
C TYR A 116 -43.37 -10.78 23.70
N THR A 117 -43.72 -9.49 23.70
CA THR A 117 -42.80 -8.43 23.26
C THR A 117 -41.65 -8.25 24.25
N THR A 118 -41.90 -8.25 25.56
CA THR A 118 -40.83 -8.27 26.58
C THR A 118 -39.87 -9.45 26.38
N TYR A 119 -40.39 -10.67 26.16
CA TYR A 119 -39.53 -11.84 25.94
C TYR A 119 -38.71 -11.75 24.65
N ALA A 120 -39.30 -11.25 23.55
CA ALA A 120 -38.57 -10.96 22.31
C ALA A 120 -37.48 -9.89 22.52
N THR A 121 -37.78 -8.78 23.22
CA THR A 121 -36.80 -7.74 23.53
C THR A 121 -35.64 -8.27 24.38
N ASN A 122 -35.91 -9.15 25.34
CA ASN A 122 -34.88 -9.78 26.17
C ASN A 122 -34.01 -10.76 25.38
N ALA A 123 -34.61 -11.59 24.51
CA ALA A 123 -33.87 -12.47 23.60
C ALA A 123 -32.98 -11.68 22.63
N TYR A 124 -33.50 -10.60 22.05
CA TYR A 124 -32.72 -9.65 21.24
C TYR A 124 -31.51 -9.09 22.00
N LYS A 125 -31.71 -8.54 23.19
CA LYS A 125 -30.63 -7.98 24.03
C LYS A 125 -29.59 -9.05 24.40
N TYR A 126 -30.03 -10.25 24.78
CA TYR A 126 -29.15 -11.37 25.10
C TYR A 126 -28.28 -11.74 23.90
N ILE A 127 -28.87 -11.92 22.71
CA ILE A 127 -28.13 -12.28 21.50
C ILE A 127 -27.16 -11.17 21.09
N LYS A 128 -27.57 -9.89 21.19
CA LYS A 128 -26.72 -8.74 20.88
C LYS A 128 -25.42 -8.79 21.69
N ASN A 129 -25.54 -9.02 23.00
CA ASN A 129 -24.43 -8.95 23.96
C ASN A 129 -23.56 -10.22 23.98
N ASN A 130 -24.17 -11.42 23.89
CA ASN A 130 -23.44 -12.69 24.04
C ASN A 130 -23.00 -13.33 22.71
N ASN A 131 -23.43 -12.78 21.57
CA ASN A 131 -23.28 -13.38 20.24
C ASN A 131 -23.73 -14.86 20.15
N ARG A 132 -24.68 -15.25 21.01
CA ARG A 132 -25.23 -16.61 21.12
C ARG A 132 -26.72 -16.51 21.45
N VAL A 133 -27.52 -17.45 20.95
CA VAL A 133 -28.91 -17.59 21.37
C VAL A 133 -29.03 -18.22 22.77
N PRO A 134 -30.03 -17.83 23.58
CA PRO A 134 -30.21 -18.40 24.90
C PRO A 134 -30.71 -19.85 24.80
N ASN A 135 -30.28 -20.72 25.73
CA ASN A 135 -30.73 -22.11 25.82
C ASN A 135 -32.27 -22.20 25.96
N PHE A 136 -32.85 -21.29 26.72
CA PHE A 136 -34.28 -21.05 26.82
C PHE A 136 -34.59 -19.58 27.11
N VAL A 137 -35.81 -19.17 26.78
CA VAL A 137 -36.40 -17.90 27.22
C VAL A 137 -37.40 -18.22 28.33
N ASN A 138 -37.23 -17.63 29.51
CA ASN A 138 -38.13 -17.84 30.64
C ASN A 138 -39.43 -17.04 30.42
N THR A 139 -40.59 -17.70 30.38
CA THR A 139 -41.88 -17.06 30.14
C THR A 139 -42.92 -17.49 31.19
N LYS A 140 -44.00 -16.70 31.35
CA LYS A 140 -45.12 -17.05 32.26
C LYS A 140 -45.74 -18.43 31.98
N ILE A 141 -45.63 -18.94 30.74
CA ILE A 141 -46.17 -20.25 30.34
C ILE A 141 -45.08 -21.35 30.22
N GLY A 142 -43.91 -21.12 30.82
CA GLY A 142 -42.80 -22.08 30.91
C GLY A 142 -41.49 -21.60 30.25
N LYS A 143 -40.44 -22.41 30.39
CA LYS A 143 -39.12 -22.18 29.78
C LYS A 143 -39.16 -22.59 28.31
N MET A 144 -39.31 -21.62 27.41
CA MET A 144 -39.33 -21.86 25.96
C MET A 144 -37.91 -22.09 25.44
N GLN A 145 -37.55 -23.34 25.17
CA GLN A 145 -36.27 -23.64 24.52
C GLN A 145 -36.18 -23.07 23.10
N PHE A 146 -34.95 -22.91 22.61
CA PHE A 146 -34.58 -22.32 21.32
C PHE A 146 -35.59 -22.54 20.17
N GLN A 147 -35.91 -23.80 19.84
CA GLN A 147 -36.78 -24.12 18.71
C GLN A 147 -38.23 -23.66 18.91
N THR A 148 -38.75 -23.86 20.12
CA THR A 148 -40.09 -23.41 20.50
C THR A 148 -40.20 -21.88 20.49
N PHE A 149 -39.14 -21.16 20.90
CA PHE A 149 -39.13 -19.69 20.87
C PHE A 149 -39.08 -19.12 19.45
N ILE A 150 -38.26 -19.72 18.57
CA ILE A 150 -38.26 -19.38 17.14
C ILE A 150 -39.66 -19.58 16.53
N TYR A 151 -40.32 -20.69 16.85
CA TYR A 151 -41.67 -20.95 16.37
C TYR A 151 -42.71 -19.99 16.95
N SER A 152 -42.59 -19.57 18.22
CA SER A 152 -43.46 -18.52 18.79
C SER A 152 -43.31 -17.19 18.05
N ASN A 153 -42.07 -16.76 17.79
CA ASN A 153 -41.81 -15.54 17.01
C ASN A 153 -42.36 -15.65 15.59
N SER A 154 -42.15 -16.79 14.91
CA SER A 154 -42.70 -17.05 13.59
C SER A 154 -44.23 -17.03 13.56
N LYS A 155 -44.92 -17.53 14.60
CA LYS A 155 -46.39 -17.41 14.72
C LYS A 155 -46.84 -15.95 14.86
N ILE A 156 -46.17 -15.15 15.69
CA ILE A 156 -46.47 -13.72 15.90
C ILE A 156 -46.32 -12.94 14.59
N LEU A 157 -45.18 -13.09 13.91
CA LEU A 157 -44.86 -12.32 12.71
C LEU A 157 -45.64 -12.82 11.48
N ALA A 158 -45.93 -14.11 11.35
CA ALA A 158 -46.84 -14.61 10.30
C ALA A 158 -48.29 -14.13 10.48
N TRP A 159 -48.78 -13.98 11.73
CA TRP A 159 -50.06 -13.30 11.98
C TRP A 159 -49.97 -11.82 11.59
N SER A 160 -48.86 -11.16 11.92
CA SER A 160 -48.61 -9.75 11.61
C SER A 160 -48.65 -9.46 10.10
N GLN A 161 -48.06 -10.34 9.28
CA GLN A 161 -48.12 -10.24 7.81
C GLN A 161 -49.55 -10.24 7.28
N ASN A 162 -50.41 -11.11 7.82
CA ASN A 162 -51.82 -11.19 7.41
C ASN A 162 -52.69 -10.05 7.97
N ASN A 163 -52.20 -9.26 8.93
CA ASN A 163 -52.97 -8.25 9.66
C ASN A 163 -52.38 -6.85 9.52
N LYS A 164 -52.02 -6.46 8.28
CA LYS A 164 -51.47 -5.14 7.91
C LYS A 164 -50.30 -4.70 8.80
N GLY A 165 -49.44 -5.65 9.19
CA GLY A 165 -48.25 -5.39 10.01
C GLY A 165 -48.50 -5.13 11.50
N LYS A 166 -49.75 -5.22 11.99
CA LYS A 166 -50.10 -5.11 13.42
C LYS A 166 -49.59 -6.33 14.20
N LEU A 167 -49.36 -6.19 15.52
CA LEU A 167 -49.06 -7.31 16.40
C LEU A 167 -50.33 -7.90 17.04
N PRO A 168 -50.47 -9.23 17.22
CA PRO A 168 -51.66 -9.85 17.79
C PRO A 168 -51.88 -9.43 19.25
N SER A 169 -53.14 -9.40 19.71
CA SER A 169 -53.45 -9.09 21.12
C SER A 169 -52.82 -10.09 22.11
N SER A 170 -52.64 -11.33 21.65
CA SER A 170 -52.07 -12.43 22.44
C SER A 170 -51.49 -13.54 21.56
N LEU A 171 -50.67 -14.40 22.16
CA LEU A 171 -50.14 -15.62 21.54
C LEU A 171 -50.53 -16.83 22.39
N ALA A 172 -51.30 -17.76 21.83
CA ALA A 172 -51.58 -19.06 22.45
C ALA A 172 -50.57 -20.13 21.98
N MET A 173 -50.04 -20.93 22.91
CA MET A 173 -49.09 -22.01 22.68
C MET A 173 -49.45 -23.24 23.51
N ASN A 174 -49.37 -24.43 22.90
CA ASN A 174 -49.45 -25.71 23.59
C ASN A 174 -48.43 -26.66 22.93
N ILE A 175 -47.30 -26.91 23.59
CA ILE A 175 -46.18 -27.73 23.12
C ILE A 175 -45.63 -28.53 24.31
N ALA A 176 -45.72 -29.86 24.23
CA ALA A 176 -45.11 -30.76 25.19
C ALA A 176 -43.58 -30.65 25.18
N LYS A 177 -42.91 -30.86 26.33
CA LYS A 177 -41.44 -30.87 26.43
C LYS A 177 -40.81 -31.82 25.39
N THR A 178 -41.41 -33.00 25.23
CA THR A 178 -41.00 -34.10 24.33
C THR A 178 -41.40 -33.93 22.85
N ASN A 179 -42.09 -32.84 22.48
CA ASN A 179 -42.56 -32.61 21.12
C ASN A 179 -41.38 -32.61 20.11
N SER A 180 -41.57 -33.19 18.93
CA SER A 180 -40.52 -33.33 17.90
C SER A 180 -39.81 -32.02 17.52
N ILE A 181 -40.48 -30.86 17.67
CA ILE A 181 -39.86 -29.55 17.42
C ILE A 181 -38.65 -29.29 18.33
N ASN A 182 -38.65 -29.85 19.54
CA ASN A 182 -37.64 -29.66 20.57
C ASN A 182 -36.45 -30.64 20.45
N LYS A 183 -36.55 -31.66 19.57
CA LYS A 183 -35.54 -32.73 19.48
C LYS A 183 -34.30 -32.36 18.63
N ASN A 184 -34.46 -31.50 17.63
CA ASN A 184 -33.42 -31.22 16.64
C ASN A 184 -32.94 -29.76 16.73
N ILE A 185 -31.63 -29.53 16.80
CA ILE A 185 -31.04 -28.22 16.51
C ILE A 185 -30.79 -28.16 14.99
N PRO A 186 -31.26 -27.12 14.28
CA PRO A 186 -30.91 -26.85 12.88
C PRO A 186 -29.40 -26.89 12.66
N ASN A 187 -28.93 -27.73 11.72
CA ASN A 187 -27.54 -27.70 11.32
C ASN A 187 -27.38 -26.77 10.12
N PHE A 188 -26.77 -25.60 10.34
CA PHE A 188 -26.32 -24.70 9.29
C PHE A 188 -24.80 -24.78 9.19
N PRO A 189 -24.21 -25.35 8.11
CA PRO A 189 -22.77 -25.63 8.03
C PRO A 189 -21.86 -24.39 7.96
N GLY A 190 -22.43 -23.18 8.02
CA GLY A 190 -21.68 -21.92 8.12
C GLY A 190 -21.31 -21.48 9.53
N ASN A 191 -21.35 -22.36 10.55
CA ASN A 191 -21.17 -21.96 11.95
C ASN A 191 -20.55 -23.04 12.86
N THR A 192 -19.25 -23.32 12.70
CA THR A 192 -18.49 -24.18 13.63
C THR A 192 -17.13 -23.57 13.98
N ILE A 193 -17.03 -23.02 15.19
CA ILE A 193 -15.78 -22.76 15.90
C ILE A 193 -15.86 -23.49 17.24
N SER A 194 -14.96 -24.45 17.46
CA SER A 194 -14.88 -25.24 18.70
C SER A 194 -13.87 -24.64 19.68
N SER A 195 -14.15 -24.74 20.97
CA SER A 195 -13.26 -24.33 22.07
C SER A 195 -13.32 -25.36 23.21
N ASN A 196 -12.27 -26.17 23.30
CA ASN A 196 -11.77 -27.05 24.37
C ASN A 196 -12.71 -27.61 25.47
N THR A 197 -12.78 -28.95 25.53
CA THR A 197 -12.43 -29.77 26.72
C THR A 197 -11.73 -31.07 26.27
N THR A 198 -10.85 -31.61 27.13
CA THR A 198 -9.76 -32.59 26.88
C THR A 198 -10.21 -34.07 26.90
N PRO A 199 -9.46 -35.07 26.36
CA PRO A 199 -8.66 -35.13 25.14
C PRO A 199 -9.17 -36.22 24.15
N SER A 200 -9.53 -35.87 22.92
CA SER A 200 -9.43 -36.82 21.80
C SER A 200 -8.13 -36.54 21.05
N GLN A 201 -7.34 -37.58 20.79
CA GLN A 201 -6.03 -37.45 20.18
C GLN A 201 -6.15 -36.76 18.81
N LYS A 202 -5.50 -35.60 18.67
CA LYS A 202 -5.48 -34.82 17.43
C LYS A 202 -4.88 -35.68 16.33
N THR A 203 -5.50 -35.75 15.15
CA THR A 203 -4.98 -36.51 14.01
C THR A 203 -4.72 -35.60 12.81
N LEU A 204 -3.82 -36.01 11.93
CA LEU A 204 -3.45 -35.33 10.68
C LEU A 204 -3.60 -36.29 9.50
N THR A 205 -3.99 -35.80 8.33
CA THR A 205 -4.05 -36.64 7.13
C THR A 205 -2.64 -36.91 6.59
N LEU A 206 -2.47 -38.03 5.87
CA LEU A 206 -1.18 -38.38 5.25
C LEU A 206 -0.64 -37.22 4.38
N ASN A 207 -1.49 -36.64 3.52
CA ASN A 207 -1.10 -35.53 2.65
C ASN A 207 -0.68 -34.27 3.43
N GLN A 208 -1.29 -33.97 4.58
CA GLN A 208 -0.91 -32.82 5.40
C GLN A 208 0.51 -32.94 5.96
N VAL A 209 0.94 -34.16 6.34
CA VAL A 209 2.30 -34.43 6.83
C VAL A 209 3.31 -34.43 5.68
N LEU A 210 2.97 -35.06 4.55
CA LEU A 210 3.85 -35.12 3.37
C LEU A 210 4.12 -33.73 2.76
N ASP A 211 3.09 -32.89 2.63
CA ASP A 211 3.19 -31.49 2.18
C ASP A 211 4.07 -30.64 3.13
N ALA A 212 3.89 -30.81 4.45
CA ALA A 212 4.74 -30.17 5.46
C ALA A 212 6.21 -30.64 5.37
N SER A 213 6.44 -31.89 5.00
CA SER A 213 7.80 -32.45 4.87
C SER A 213 8.56 -31.80 3.72
N LYS A 214 7.88 -31.49 2.61
CA LYS A 214 8.47 -30.71 1.51
C LYS A 214 8.96 -29.35 2.00
N ARG A 215 8.19 -28.63 2.83
CA ARG A 215 8.61 -27.34 3.40
C ARG A 215 9.83 -27.46 4.31
N VAL A 216 9.89 -28.48 5.17
CA VAL A 216 11.05 -28.71 6.05
C VAL A 216 12.30 -29.05 5.24
N LYS A 217 12.17 -29.91 4.22
CA LYS A 217 13.23 -30.24 3.27
C LYS A 217 13.74 -28.98 2.56
N ASP A 218 12.86 -28.20 1.94
CA ASP A 218 13.24 -27.02 1.16
C ASP A 218 13.87 -25.93 2.04
N TYR A 219 13.39 -25.74 3.28
CA TYR A 219 14.02 -24.86 4.27
C TYR A 219 15.43 -25.34 4.63
N SER A 220 15.59 -26.64 4.88
CA SER A 220 16.85 -27.21 5.38
C SER A 220 17.94 -27.21 4.32
N GLU A 221 17.60 -27.54 3.06
CA GLU A 221 18.52 -27.43 1.92
C GLU A 221 18.91 -25.98 1.63
N LYS A 222 17.98 -25.01 1.83
CA LYS A 222 18.27 -23.57 1.62
C LYS A 222 19.16 -22.96 2.71
N ASN A 223 18.88 -23.23 3.98
CA ASN A 223 19.50 -22.53 5.11
C ASN A 223 20.64 -23.33 5.77
N SER A 224 20.85 -24.59 5.37
CA SER A 224 21.79 -25.53 5.99
C SER A 224 21.55 -25.78 7.49
N VAL A 225 20.34 -25.50 7.97
CA VAL A 225 19.86 -25.70 9.36
C VAL A 225 18.40 -26.14 9.34
N LEU A 226 17.96 -26.89 10.35
CA LEU A 226 16.54 -27.23 10.50
C LEU A 226 15.70 -25.99 10.91
N PRO A 227 14.40 -25.94 10.55
CA PRO A 227 13.49 -25.00 11.17
C PRO A 227 13.18 -25.46 12.60
N SER A 228 12.85 -24.55 13.52
CA SER A 228 12.48 -24.91 14.89
C SER A 228 11.14 -25.68 14.97
N SER A 229 10.26 -25.44 14.00
CA SER A 229 8.91 -26.03 13.94
C SER A 229 8.33 -25.96 12.52
N VAL A 230 7.25 -26.71 12.27
CA VAL A 230 6.48 -26.67 11.02
C VAL A 230 5.00 -26.50 11.29
N THR A 231 4.35 -25.64 10.51
CA THR A 231 2.91 -25.42 10.60
C THR A 231 2.13 -26.39 9.71
N ILE A 232 1.13 -27.04 10.29
CA ILE A 232 0.21 -27.97 9.62
C ILE A 232 -1.23 -27.64 10.07
N SER A 233 -2.07 -27.24 9.12
CA SER A 233 -3.50 -26.98 9.35
C SER A 233 -3.82 -26.00 10.50
N GLY A 234 -3.09 -24.88 10.62
CA GLY A 234 -3.28 -23.91 11.71
C GLY A 234 -2.52 -24.20 13.00
N ASN A 235 -1.72 -25.26 13.05
CA ASN A 235 -1.06 -25.73 14.27
C ASN A 235 0.44 -25.88 14.06
N ASN A 236 1.22 -25.46 15.06
CA ASN A 236 2.67 -25.56 15.01
C ASN A 236 3.15 -26.84 15.69
N TYR A 237 4.05 -27.57 15.02
CA TYR A 237 4.64 -28.82 15.50
C TYR A 237 6.15 -28.66 15.59
N LYS A 238 6.74 -28.99 16.73
CA LYS A 238 8.20 -28.97 16.89
C LYS A 238 8.84 -30.07 16.03
N MET A 239 10.14 -29.98 15.72
CA MET A 239 10.79 -30.97 14.85
C MET A 239 10.81 -32.39 15.43
N ASN A 240 10.77 -32.55 16.74
CA ASN A 240 10.68 -33.83 17.43
C ASN A 240 9.26 -34.45 17.35
N ASP A 241 8.20 -33.64 17.49
CA ASP A 241 6.82 -34.07 17.17
C ASP A 241 6.71 -34.44 15.68
N PHE A 242 7.32 -33.63 14.82
CA PHE A 242 7.25 -33.79 13.38
C PHE A 242 8.06 -35.00 12.88
N LEU A 243 9.16 -35.35 13.53
CA LEU A 243 9.91 -36.58 13.27
C LEU A 243 9.02 -37.82 13.43
N TYR A 244 8.20 -37.88 14.48
CA TYR A 244 7.22 -38.96 14.68
C TYR A 244 6.17 -38.98 13.57
N LEU A 245 5.61 -37.81 13.22
CA LEU A 245 4.62 -37.67 12.14
C LEU A 245 5.18 -38.12 10.79
N MET A 246 6.37 -37.67 10.40
CA MET A 246 7.06 -38.09 9.17
C MET A 246 7.33 -39.59 9.15
N SER A 247 7.77 -40.15 10.27
CA SER A 247 8.00 -41.60 10.41
C SER A 247 6.71 -42.38 10.17
N LYS A 248 5.60 -42.01 10.84
CA LYS A 248 4.29 -42.65 10.61
C LYS A 248 3.81 -42.45 9.17
N ALA A 249 4.06 -41.29 8.54
CA ALA A 249 3.71 -41.05 7.14
C ALA A 249 4.44 -41.97 6.14
N ILE A 250 5.75 -42.19 6.35
CA ILE A 250 6.56 -43.14 5.57
C ILE A 250 5.99 -44.56 5.71
N ILE A 251 5.66 -45.00 6.93
CA ILE A 251 5.08 -46.33 7.17
C ILE A 251 3.66 -46.45 6.60
N TYR A 252 2.81 -45.43 6.74
CA TYR A 252 1.44 -45.44 6.22
C TYR A 252 1.44 -45.49 4.70
N LYS A 253 2.32 -44.73 4.04
CA LYS A 253 2.49 -44.82 2.58
C LYS A 253 3.01 -46.20 2.15
N ASN A 254 3.98 -46.78 2.87
CA ASN A 254 4.54 -48.09 2.53
C ASN A 254 3.52 -49.24 2.70
N SER A 255 2.60 -49.13 3.66
CA SER A 255 1.56 -50.12 3.98
C SER A 255 0.21 -49.87 3.27
N GLY A 256 0.09 -48.80 2.47
CA GLY A 256 -1.18 -48.41 1.85
C GLY A 256 -2.24 -47.88 2.84
N LYS A 257 -1.86 -47.60 4.09
CA LYS A 257 -2.77 -47.21 5.17
C LYS A 257 -3.31 -45.79 4.98
N THR A 258 -4.63 -45.66 4.87
CA THR A 258 -5.34 -44.41 4.56
C THR A 258 -5.85 -43.63 5.78
N SER A 259 -5.81 -44.22 6.97
CA SER A 259 -6.24 -43.58 8.22
C SER A 259 -5.39 -42.35 8.55
N SER A 260 -5.98 -41.36 9.24
CA SER A 260 -5.23 -40.22 9.77
C SER A 260 -4.16 -40.64 10.78
N ILE A 261 -3.01 -39.97 10.74
CA ILE A 261 -1.86 -40.18 11.60
C ILE A 261 -2.14 -39.51 12.96
N PRO A 262 -1.99 -40.22 14.10
CA PRO A 262 -2.13 -39.62 15.42
C PRO A 262 -0.97 -38.65 15.70
N VAL A 263 -1.31 -37.47 16.22
CA VAL A 263 -0.35 -36.55 16.83
C VAL A 263 0.08 -37.10 18.18
N LEU A 264 1.37 -37.05 18.43
CA LEU A 264 1.99 -37.30 19.73
C LEU A 264 2.87 -36.08 20.05
N SER A 265 2.83 -35.64 21.31
CA SER A 265 3.81 -34.68 21.82
C SER A 265 5.04 -35.45 22.28
N VAL A 266 6.21 -35.08 21.76
CA VAL A 266 7.48 -35.78 21.95
C VAL A 266 8.42 -34.88 22.74
N LYS A 267 9.29 -35.45 23.58
CA LYS A 267 10.40 -34.71 24.23
C LYS A 267 11.58 -34.55 23.26
N GLU A 268 12.30 -33.44 23.36
CA GLU A 268 13.53 -33.20 22.58
C GLU A 268 14.61 -34.25 22.93
N PRO A 269 15.55 -34.58 22.02
CA PRO A 269 16.68 -35.45 22.35
C PRO A 269 17.55 -34.80 23.45
N VAL A 270 18.16 -35.61 24.32
CA VAL A 270 19.00 -35.11 25.42
C VAL A 270 20.38 -34.65 24.93
N SER A 271 20.99 -35.44 24.04
CA SER A 271 22.37 -35.24 23.59
C SER A 271 22.54 -35.83 22.18
N PRO A 272 21.98 -35.16 21.15
CA PRO A 272 22.06 -35.66 19.77
C PRO A 272 23.51 -35.62 19.26
N SER A 273 24.02 -36.78 18.84
CA SER A 273 25.40 -36.96 18.37
C SER A 273 25.45 -38.06 17.31
N GLY A 274 26.37 -37.97 16.35
CA GLY A 274 26.45 -38.90 15.23
C GLY A 274 27.85 -39.01 14.65
N ASN A 275 28.02 -39.99 13.77
CA ASN A 275 29.27 -40.25 13.06
C ASN A 275 29.03 -40.77 11.63
N ASN A 276 27.86 -40.45 11.05
CA ASN A 276 27.49 -40.97 9.74
C ASN A 276 28.37 -40.42 8.61
N LYS A 277 28.66 -41.29 7.64
CA LYS A 277 29.26 -40.98 6.34
C LYS A 277 28.18 -40.54 5.34
N LEU A 278 28.63 -40.01 4.21
CA LEU A 278 27.78 -39.77 3.04
C LEU A 278 27.46 -41.09 2.33
N GLY A 279 26.30 -41.20 1.69
CA GLY A 279 25.91 -42.41 0.96
C GLY A 279 24.42 -42.50 0.65
N LYS A 280 23.94 -43.70 0.29
CA LYS A 280 22.54 -43.96 -0.05
C LYS A 280 21.94 -44.97 0.93
N ILE A 281 20.78 -44.64 1.50
CA ILE A 281 19.96 -45.54 2.31
C ILE A 281 18.83 -46.09 1.43
N GLN A 282 18.75 -47.41 1.31
CA GLN A 282 17.78 -48.09 0.43
C GLN A 282 16.37 -48.10 1.03
N LYS A 283 15.34 -48.34 0.20
CA LYS A 283 13.92 -48.39 0.63
C LYS A 283 13.67 -49.30 1.83
N ALA A 284 14.18 -50.53 1.81
CA ALA A 284 14.01 -51.46 2.93
C ALA A 284 14.63 -50.90 4.23
N GLU A 285 15.81 -50.28 4.13
CA GLU A 285 16.52 -49.70 5.26
C GLU A 285 15.75 -48.48 5.82
N TYR A 286 15.41 -47.46 5.01
CA TYR A 286 14.74 -46.28 5.55
C TYR A 286 13.33 -46.55 6.09
N VAL A 287 12.63 -47.58 5.59
CA VAL A 287 11.35 -48.05 6.16
C VAL A 287 11.58 -48.70 7.53
N SER A 288 12.63 -49.52 7.68
CA SER A 288 13.03 -50.08 8.98
C SER A 288 13.46 -49.00 9.99
N LEU A 289 14.19 -47.98 9.52
CA LEU A 289 14.56 -46.82 10.33
C LEU A 289 13.33 -46.03 10.80
N ALA A 290 12.34 -45.80 9.94
CA ALA A 290 11.11 -45.12 10.32
C ALA A 290 10.32 -45.88 11.41
N ASN A 291 10.25 -47.22 11.32
CA ASN A 291 9.70 -48.06 12.39
C ASN A 291 10.54 -47.97 13.68
N SER A 292 11.86 -47.97 13.58
CA SER A 292 12.75 -47.82 14.76
C SER A 292 12.56 -46.48 15.48
N VAL A 293 12.40 -45.38 14.75
CA VAL A 293 12.07 -44.05 15.32
C VAL A 293 10.71 -44.08 16.01
N ILE A 294 9.70 -44.68 15.37
CA ILE A 294 8.37 -44.84 15.94
C ILE A 294 8.44 -45.60 17.27
N SER A 295 9.06 -46.78 17.29
CA SER A 295 9.15 -47.62 18.49
C SER A 295 9.93 -46.94 19.62
N SER A 296 11.03 -46.23 19.31
CA SER A 296 11.79 -45.47 20.30
C SER A 296 10.96 -44.33 20.91
N ILE A 297 10.21 -43.58 20.10
CA ILE A 297 9.35 -42.50 20.58
C ILE A 297 8.12 -43.05 21.32
N ASP A 298 7.50 -44.12 20.84
CA ASP A 298 6.33 -44.73 21.48
C ASP A 298 6.72 -45.33 22.86
N SER A 299 7.94 -45.86 23.05
CA SER A 299 8.45 -46.31 24.35
C SER A 299 8.89 -45.16 25.27
N ASN A 300 9.76 -44.26 24.79
CA ASN A 300 10.46 -43.29 25.65
C ASN A 300 9.74 -41.92 25.76
N LYS A 301 8.72 -41.68 24.92
CA LYS A 301 8.09 -40.36 24.70
C LYS A 301 9.09 -39.25 24.36
N GLN A 302 10.22 -39.63 23.76
CA GLN A 302 11.36 -38.75 23.48
C GLN A 302 11.97 -39.10 22.11
N ALA A 303 12.39 -38.08 21.36
CA ALA A 303 13.08 -38.28 20.09
C ALA A 303 14.47 -38.88 20.32
N PRO A 304 14.92 -39.84 19.48
CA PRO A 304 16.22 -40.47 19.64
C PRO A 304 17.35 -39.48 19.35
N ASN A 305 18.44 -39.56 20.13
CA ASN A 305 19.66 -38.78 19.89
C ASN A 305 20.26 -39.06 18.49
N TYR A 306 20.15 -40.30 18.02
CA TYR A 306 20.55 -40.77 16.69
C TYR A 306 19.80 -42.04 16.31
N ILE A 307 19.85 -42.40 15.02
CA ILE A 307 19.49 -43.73 14.51
C ILE A 307 20.72 -44.42 13.92
N LYS A 308 20.84 -45.74 14.14
CA LYS A 308 21.92 -46.55 13.56
C LYS A 308 21.59 -46.85 12.10
N THR A 309 22.53 -46.61 11.18
CA THR A 309 22.40 -46.90 9.75
C THR A 309 23.65 -47.62 9.25
N ASN A 310 23.62 -48.22 8.06
CA ASN A 310 24.81 -48.79 7.43
C ASN A 310 25.92 -47.74 7.13
N LEU A 311 25.57 -46.44 7.15
CA LEU A 311 26.50 -45.34 6.99
C LEU A 311 27.06 -44.82 8.34
N GLY A 312 26.65 -45.39 9.48
CA GLY A 312 26.97 -44.93 10.83
C GLY A 312 25.76 -44.35 11.58
N ASN A 313 26.00 -43.71 12.72
CA ASN A 313 24.95 -43.08 13.53
C ASN A 313 24.52 -41.75 12.90
N LEU A 314 23.32 -41.73 12.32
CA LEU A 314 22.67 -40.54 11.79
C LEU A 314 22.02 -39.81 12.96
N GLN A 315 22.56 -38.67 13.37
CA GLN A 315 22.02 -37.94 14.53
C GLN A 315 20.62 -37.35 14.28
N TYR A 316 19.95 -36.94 15.36
CA TYR A 316 18.59 -36.40 15.33
C TYR A 316 18.34 -35.41 14.20
N GLN A 317 19.17 -34.37 14.04
CA GLN A 317 18.91 -33.32 13.06
C GLN A 317 19.08 -33.82 11.62
N SER A 318 20.18 -34.53 11.33
CA SER A 318 20.32 -35.29 10.08
C SER A 318 19.14 -36.23 9.81
N THR A 319 18.56 -36.86 10.84
CA THR A 319 17.41 -37.78 10.70
C THR A 319 16.15 -37.05 10.28
N VAL A 320 15.80 -35.94 10.96
CA VAL A 320 14.67 -35.06 10.58
C VAL A 320 14.81 -34.62 9.12
N TYR A 321 16.01 -34.19 8.74
CA TYR A 321 16.32 -33.76 7.38
C TYR A 321 16.18 -34.88 6.34
N VAL A 322 16.83 -36.03 6.53
CA VAL A 322 16.74 -37.17 5.60
C VAL A 322 15.30 -37.68 5.47
N PHE A 323 14.54 -37.74 6.57
CA PHE A 323 13.13 -38.15 6.54
C PHE A 323 12.26 -37.12 5.82
N SER A 324 12.57 -35.82 5.94
CA SER A 324 11.89 -34.77 5.17
C SER A 324 12.12 -34.92 3.66
N ARG A 325 13.33 -35.35 3.22
CA ARG A 325 13.61 -35.67 1.80
C ARG A 325 12.78 -36.86 1.30
N ILE A 326 12.69 -37.95 2.08
CA ILE A 326 11.85 -39.13 1.74
C ILE A 326 10.38 -38.70 1.60
N ALA A 327 9.83 -38.04 2.62
CA ALA A 327 8.43 -37.64 2.63
C ALA A 327 8.10 -36.56 1.58
N SER A 328 9.03 -35.66 1.27
CA SER A 328 8.93 -34.74 0.14
C SER A 328 8.90 -35.46 -1.21
N TYR A 329 9.71 -36.51 -1.39
CA TYR A 329 9.67 -37.31 -2.63
C TYR A 329 8.32 -38.01 -2.78
N ILE A 330 7.80 -38.61 -1.70
CA ILE A 330 6.47 -39.23 -1.67
C ILE A 330 5.39 -38.20 -2.02
N TYR A 331 5.49 -36.97 -1.50
CA TYR A 331 4.54 -35.91 -1.80
C TYR A 331 4.51 -35.54 -3.29
N THR A 332 5.68 -35.34 -3.90
CA THR A 332 5.82 -34.93 -5.30
C THR A 332 5.43 -36.07 -6.24
N ASN A 333 6.08 -37.23 -6.12
CA ASN A 333 6.00 -38.32 -7.09
C ASN A 333 4.87 -39.32 -6.82
N LYS A 334 4.14 -39.16 -5.70
CA LYS A 334 3.09 -40.08 -5.20
C LYS A 334 3.57 -41.52 -4.97
N ALA A 335 4.88 -41.79 -5.06
CA ALA A 335 5.54 -43.08 -4.95
C ALA A 335 6.67 -43.06 -3.89
N MET A 336 7.07 -44.23 -3.40
CA MET A 336 8.21 -44.37 -2.49
C MET A 336 9.52 -44.29 -3.29
N PRO A 337 10.53 -43.51 -2.88
CA PRO A 337 11.82 -43.50 -3.56
C PRO A 337 12.55 -44.84 -3.40
N SER A 338 13.30 -45.29 -4.40
CA SER A 338 14.11 -46.52 -4.28
C SER A 338 15.22 -46.40 -3.23
N TYR A 339 15.81 -45.21 -3.10
CA TYR A 339 16.77 -44.83 -2.07
C TYR A 339 16.62 -43.36 -1.69
N VAL A 340 17.18 -42.96 -0.54
CA VAL A 340 17.45 -41.56 -0.20
C VAL A 340 18.95 -41.37 -0.04
N GLU A 341 19.46 -40.23 -0.49
CA GLU A 341 20.85 -39.85 -0.30
C GLU A 341 21.02 -39.11 1.03
N VAL A 342 21.99 -39.56 1.82
CA VAL A 342 22.52 -38.87 2.99
C VAL A 342 23.68 -38.00 2.53
N ASN A 343 23.37 -36.73 2.26
CA ASN A 343 24.31 -35.71 1.82
C ASN A 343 24.77 -34.78 2.96
N VAL A 344 24.67 -35.24 4.22
CA VAL A 344 25.11 -34.51 5.42
C VAL A 344 25.91 -35.44 6.35
N THR A 345 26.98 -34.92 6.94
CA THR A 345 27.82 -35.55 7.98
C THR A 345 27.45 -35.03 9.37
N SER A 346 27.92 -35.66 10.45
CA SER A 346 27.76 -35.12 11.81
C SER A 346 28.39 -33.73 12.01
N SER A 347 29.41 -33.38 11.23
CA SER A 347 30.03 -32.04 11.21
C SER A 347 29.28 -30.99 10.37
N SER A 348 28.21 -31.38 9.65
CA SER A 348 27.45 -30.45 8.80
C SER A 348 26.68 -29.42 9.63
N LYS A 349 26.52 -28.19 9.11
CA LYS A 349 25.84 -27.07 9.81
C LYS A 349 24.44 -27.43 10.35
N ILE A 350 23.75 -28.37 9.71
CA ILE A 350 22.43 -28.86 10.12
C ILE A 350 22.41 -29.51 11.51
N ASN A 351 23.59 -29.96 11.96
CA ASN A 351 23.83 -30.65 13.23
C ASN A 351 24.44 -29.74 14.30
N GLY A 352 24.88 -28.53 13.93
CA GLY A 352 25.24 -27.48 14.88
C GLY A 352 23.98 -27.02 15.60
N GLY A 353 23.80 -27.46 16.85
CA GLY A 353 22.64 -27.13 17.65
C GLY A 353 22.39 -25.62 17.66
N GLY A 354 21.13 -25.22 17.43
CA GLY A 354 20.74 -23.83 17.29
C GLY A 354 20.91 -23.03 18.59
N SER A 355 22.13 -22.56 18.84
CA SER A 355 22.37 -21.40 19.68
C SER A 355 21.93 -20.16 18.88
N THR A 356 20.63 -19.92 18.87
CA THR A 356 20.06 -18.62 18.52
C THR A 356 19.37 -18.08 19.75
N ASP A 357 19.76 -16.87 20.12
CA ASP A 357 19.32 -16.12 21.28
C ASP A 357 17.82 -16.27 21.60
N SER A 358 17.50 -16.53 22.86
CA SER A 358 16.20 -17.06 23.32
C SER A 358 15.05 -16.03 23.32
N THR A 359 15.19 -14.93 22.56
CA THR A 359 14.26 -13.79 22.61
C THR A 359 13.34 -13.63 21.40
N ASN A 360 13.57 -14.29 20.26
CA ASN A 360 12.75 -14.12 19.05
C ASN A 360 12.61 -15.38 18.17
N THR A 361 11.87 -16.40 18.64
CA THR A 361 11.35 -17.42 17.71
C THR A 361 10.08 -16.87 17.04
N PRO A 362 10.01 -16.75 15.69
CA PRO A 362 8.81 -16.29 15.02
C PRO A 362 7.62 -17.22 15.29
N THR A 363 6.52 -16.65 15.75
CA THR A 363 5.30 -17.38 16.13
C THR A 363 4.35 -17.56 14.95
N SER A 364 3.44 -18.54 15.06
CA SER A 364 2.29 -18.69 14.16
C SER A 364 1.00 -18.63 14.97
N THR A 365 0.12 -17.70 14.61
CA THR A 365 -1.16 -17.44 15.30
C THR A 365 -2.31 -17.55 14.30
N LEU A 366 -3.26 -18.45 14.53
CA LEU A 366 -4.48 -18.53 13.73
C LEU A 366 -5.39 -17.33 14.02
N LEU A 367 -5.55 -16.42 13.05
CA LEU A 367 -6.47 -15.28 13.15
C LEU A 367 -7.93 -15.68 12.90
N GLY A 368 -8.15 -16.68 12.04
CA GLY A 368 -9.48 -17.19 11.75
C GLY A 368 -9.50 -18.38 10.80
N SER A 369 -10.62 -19.08 10.79
CA SER A 369 -10.89 -20.17 9.84
C SER A 369 -12.39 -20.39 9.70
N ASP A 370 -12.81 -20.76 8.50
CA ASP A 370 -14.15 -21.26 8.18
C ASP A 370 -14.08 -22.23 6.98
N SER A 371 -15.21 -22.54 6.34
CA SER A 371 -15.25 -23.45 5.19
C SER A 371 -14.34 -23.01 4.05
N ARG A 372 -14.19 -21.70 3.83
CA ARG A 372 -13.38 -21.13 2.75
C ARG A 372 -11.90 -21.43 2.93
N GLY A 373 -11.41 -21.49 4.17
CA GLY A 373 -9.97 -21.61 4.44
C GLY A 373 -9.53 -21.23 5.86
N THR A 374 -8.23 -20.95 5.99
CA THR A 374 -7.57 -20.48 7.23
C THR A 374 -6.79 -19.19 6.95
N VAL A 375 -6.66 -18.34 7.97
CA VAL A 375 -5.79 -17.15 7.97
C VAL A 375 -4.87 -17.19 9.18
N GLU A 376 -3.56 -17.22 8.92
CA GLU A 376 -2.49 -17.29 9.91
C GLU A 376 -1.69 -15.98 9.91
N LEU A 377 -1.37 -15.45 11.10
CA LEU A 377 -0.36 -14.43 11.31
C LEU A 377 0.96 -15.10 11.68
N LEU A 378 1.98 -14.85 10.87
CA LEU A 378 3.32 -15.42 11.05
C LEU A 378 4.29 -14.28 11.40
N GLY A 379 5.10 -14.47 12.44
CA GLY A 379 6.08 -13.50 12.89
C GLY A 379 6.09 -13.30 14.42
N ALA A 380 6.75 -12.27 14.94
CA ALA A 380 7.51 -11.28 14.19
C ALA A 380 8.77 -11.89 13.53
N TYR A 381 9.15 -11.36 12.37
CA TYR A 381 10.43 -11.57 11.70
C TYR A 381 11.21 -10.25 11.68
N GLY A 382 12.53 -10.31 11.48
CA GLY A 382 13.39 -9.13 11.55
C GLY A 382 13.58 -8.58 12.97
N ASN A 383 13.91 -7.29 13.07
CA ASN A 383 14.06 -6.59 14.34
C ASN A 383 12.71 -6.39 15.04
N THR A 384 12.35 -7.31 15.92
CA THR A 384 11.08 -7.29 16.68
C THR A 384 10.96 -6.15 17.68
N LYS A 385 12.08 -5.50 18.05
CA LYS A 385 12.10 -4.29 18.88
C LYS A 385 11.80 -3.02 18.08
N SER A 386 11.74 -3.10 16.75
CA SER A 386 11.46 -1.96 15.89
C SER A 386 10.03 -1.46 16.06
N SER A 387 9.86 -0.15 16.26
CA SER A 387 8.54 0.50 16.35
C SER A 387 7.82 0.57 15.00
N LYS A 388 8.54 0.35 13.89
CA LYS A 388 7.98 0.28 12.53
C LYS A 388 7.63 -1.17 12.19
N LYS A 389 6.34 -1.41 12.01
CA LYS A 389 5.78 -2.72 11.64
C LYS A 389 5.41 -2.76 10.17
N ILE A 390 5.83 -3.79 9.47
CA ILE A 390 5.52 -4.06 8.06
C ILE A 390 4.67 -5.33 7.97
N ALA A 391 3.60 -5.30 7.18
CA ALA A 391 2.77 -6.47 6.89
C ALA A 391 2.91 -6.88 5.43
N TYR A 392 3.23 -8.14 5.19
CA TYR A 392 3.05 -8.78 3.91
C TYR A 392 1.79 -9.65 3.93
N ILE A 393 1.02 -9.67 2.84
CA ILE A 393 -0.15 -10.54 2.67
C ILE A 393 0.12 -11.50 1.51
N ILE A 394 -0.18 -12.79 1.73
CA ILE A 394 -0.02 -13.86 0.74
C ILE A 394 -1.21 -14.81 0.76
N GLY A 395 -1.46 -15.49 -0.37
CA GLY A 395 -2.49 -16.52 -0.50
C GLY A 395 -3.91 -16.01 -0.74
N ILE A 396 -4.11 -14.71 -1.03
CA ILE A 396 -5.43 -14.18 -1.41
C ILE A 396 -5.96 -14.91 -2.66
N HIS A 397 -5.10 -15.19 -3.65
CA HIS A 397 -5.45 -16.09 -4.74
C HIS A 397 -4.62 -17.38 -4.63
N PRO A 398 -5.24 -18.56 -4.48
CA PRO A 398 -4.54 -19.81 -4.18
C PRO A 398 -3.62 -20.32 -5.31
N LEU A 399 -3.81 -19.83 -6.53
CA LEU A 399 -3.03 -20.26 -7.71
C LEU A 399 -1.70 -19.50 -7.87
N GLU A 400 -1.47 -18.42 -7.12
CA GLU A 400 -0.28 -17.54 -7.21
C GLU A 400 0.89 -18.05 -6.31
N ASN A 401 0.93 -19.36 -6.05
CA ASN A 401 1.78 -19.95 -5.02
C ASN A 401 3.30 -19.69 -5.19
N ALA A 402 3.78 -19.47 -6.43
CA ALA A 402 5.20 -19.22 -6.71
C ALA A 402 5.71 -17.94 -6.02
N VAL A 403 5.04 -16.79 -6.24
CA VAL A 403 5.43 -15.50 -5.65
C VAL A 403 5.20 -15.49 -4.12
N HIS A 404 4.14 -16.13 -3.63
CA HIS A 404 3.88 -16.26 -2.19
C HIS A 404 4.96 -17.09 -1.48
N THR A 405 5.41 -18.18 -2.11
CA THR A 405 6.53 -19.00 -1.62
C THR A 405 7.84 -18.22 -1.66
N ALA A 406 8.10 -17.49 -2.76
CA ALA A 406 9.29 -16.66 -2.91
C ALA A 406 9.39 -15.60 -1.81
N LEU A 407 8.30 -14.89 -1.51
CA LEU A 407 8.25 -13.88 -0.47
C LEU A 407 8.54 -14.47 0.91
N PHE A 408 7.77 -15.50 1.30
CA PHE A 408 7.91 -16.09 2.63
C PHE A 408 9.31 -16.64 2.84
N ASN A 409 9.83 -17.40 1.86
CA ASN A 409 11.17 -18.00 1.97
C ASN A 409 12.28 -16.95 1.99
N SER A 410 12.13 -15.82 1.28
CA SER A 410 13.13 -14.76 1.23
C SER A 410 13.14 -13.90 2.50
N LEU A 411 11.96 -13.57 3.03
CA LEU A 411 11.81 -12.83 4.29
C LEU A 411 12.38 -13.63 5.47
N VAL A 412 12.03 -14.92 5.57
CA VAL A 412 12.52 -15.81 6.63
C VAL A 412 14.05 -15.93 6.57
N SER A 413 14.65 -16.10 5.39
CA SER A 413 16.11 -16.19 5.26
C SER A 413 16.87 -14.90 5.60
N LYS A 414 16.18 -13.74 5.62
CA LYS A 414 16.75 -12.44 6.02
C LYS A 414 16.40 -12.04 7.45
N SER A 415 15.63 -12.85 8.19
CA SER A 415 15.02 -12.46 9.47
C SER A 415 16.01 -12.06 10.58
N SER A 416 17.30 -12.37 10.46
CA SER A 416 18.35 -11.95 11.41
C SER A 416 18.98 -10.59 11.07
N SER A 417 18.77 -10.06 9.86
CA SER A 417 19.45 -8.86 9.34
C SER A 417 18.52 -7.71 8.96
N LEU A 418 17.20 -7.85 9.17
CA LEU A 418 16.22 -6.83 8.78
C LEU A 418 16.05 -5.74 9.86
N ASN A 419 16.04 -4.48 9.43
CA ASN A 419 15.93 -3.28 10.26
C ASN A 419 14.55 -3.12 10.94
N TYR A 420 13.49 -3.60 10.30
CA TYR A 420 12.10 -3.44 10.76
C TYR A 420 11.46 -4.72 11.31
N CYS A 421 10.27 -4.58 11.93
CA CYS A 421 9.50 -5.69 12.47
C CYS A 421 8.48 -6.17 11.42
N TYR A 422 8.62 -7.40 10.94
CA TYR A 422 7.81 -7.95 9.85
C TYR A 422 6.80 -8.98 10.30
N TYR A 423 5.64 -8.98 9.66
CA TYR A 423 4.61 -10.00 9.81
C TYR A 423 4.11 -10.46 8.44
N VAL A 424 3.78 -11.74 8.33
CA VAL A 424 3.15 -12.31 7.12
C VAL A 424 1.75 -12.80 7.48
N TYR A 425 0.74 -12.24 6.82
CA TYR A 425 -0.62 -12.74 6.87
C TYR A 425 -0.79 -13.77 5.75
N ARG A 426 -0.77 -15.04 6.11
CA ARG A 426 -0.94 -16.16 5.17
C ARG A 426 -2.38 -16.60 5.14
N ILE A 427 -2.98 -16.57 3.96
CA ILE A 427 -4.27 -17.21 3.69
C ILE A 427 -4.00 -18.60 3.10
N THR A 428 -4.83 -19.57 3.45
CA THR A 428 -4.89 -20.88 2.79
C THR A 428 -6.34 -21.17 2.46
N VAL A 429 -6.70 -20.95 1.19
CA VAL A 429 -8.01 -21.30 0.66
C VAL A 429 -8.14 -22.82 0.59
N LYS A 430 -9.24 -23.35 1.10
CA LYS A 430 -9.58 -24.79 1.13
C LYS A 430 -10.78 -25.10 0.24
N GLN A 431 -11.77 -24.21 0.22
CA GLN A 431 -12.95 -24.37 -0.63
C GLN A 431 -12.66 -23.82 -2.03
N ASP A 432 -12.95 -24.62 -3.05
CA ASP A 432 -12.82 -24.25 -4.47
C ASP A 432 -11.43 -23.70 -4.84
N ALA A 433 -10.36 -24.13 -4.15
CA ALA A 433 -9.02 -23.54 -4.26
C ALA A 433 -8.39 -23.69 -5.66
N ASN A 434 -8.85 -24.67 -6.46
CA ASN A 434 -8.40 -24.89 -7.83
C ASN A 434 -9.26 -24.15 -8.88
N ASP A 435 -10.40 -23.57 -8.47
CA ASP A 435 -11.24 -22.75 -9.33
C ASP A 435 -10.74 -21.30 -9.26
N TYR A 436 -10.29 -20.78 -10.40
CA TYR A 436 -9.70 -19.44 -10.49
C TYR A 436 -10.59 -18.36 -9.87
N SER A 437 -11.90 -18.39 -10.16
CA SER A 437 -12.84 -17.34 -9.74
C SER A 437 -13.33 -17.55 -8.31
N LYS A 438 -13.73 -18.78 -7.95
CA LYS A 438 -14.26 -19.09 -6.61
C LYS A 438 -13.15 -19.10 -5.56
N GLY A 439 -11.99 -19.70 -5.87
CA GLY A 439 -10.83 -19.72 -4.99
C GLY A 439 -10.30 -18.31 -4.69
N ARG A 440 -10.20 -17.46 -5.72
CA ARG A 440 -9.91 -16.03 -5.60
C ARG A 440 -10.91 -15.30 -4.69
N MET A 441 -12.21 -15.48 -4.92
CA MET A 441 -13.25 -14.84 -4.10
C MET A 441 -13.20 -15.31 -2.63
N ASN A 442 -12.92 -16.60 -2.41
CA ASN A 442 -12.76 -17.18 -1.08
C ASN A 442 -11.56 -16.56 -0.35
N GLY A 443 -10.40 -16.44 -0.97
CA GLY A 443 -9.23 -15.79 -0.34
C GLY A 443 -9.39 -14.28 -0.14
N GLN A 444 -9.96 -13.55 -1.12
CA GLN A 444 -10.31 -12.14 -0.97
C GLN A 444 -11.23 -11.88 0.24
N THR A 445 -12.23 -12.74 0.46
CA THR A 445 -13.16 -12.57 1.58
C THR A 445 -12.61 -13.09 2.92
N LEU A 446 -11.75 -14.12 2.92
CA LEU A 446 -10.95 -14.49 4.10
C LEU A 446 -10.06 -13.33 4.55
N ALA A 447 -9.45 -12.61 3.60
CA ALA A 447 -8.65 -11.43 3.89
C ALA A 447 -9.48 -10.30 4.52
N ARG A 448 -10.64 -9.97 3.92
CA ARG A 448 -11.60 -9.01 4.48
C ARG A 448 -12.04 -9.37 5.90
N ASP A 449 -12.30 -10.65 6.16
CA ASP A 449 -12.96 -11.07 7.40
C ASP A 449 -11.96 -11.26 8.56
N PHE A 450 -10.71 -11.63 8.27
CA PHE A 450 -9.70 -11.96 9.31
C PHE A 450 -8.44 -11.09 9.28
N ILE A 451 -7.98 -10.60 8.13
CA ILE A 451 -6.79 -9.73 8.03
C ILE A 451 -7.17 -8.26 8.29
N LEU A 452 -8.15 -7.75 7.57
CA LEU A 452 -8.56 -6.33 7.64
C LEU A 452 -8.82 -5.83 9.08
N PRO A 453 -9.64 -6.49 9.93
CA PRO A 453 -9.86 -6.02 11.30
C PRO A 453 -8.61 -6.15 12.18
N HIS A 454 -7.72 -7.12 11.90
CA HIS A 454 -6.49 -7.30 12.66
C HIS A 454 -5.45 -6.23 12.33
N ILE A 455 -5.21 -5.94 11.05
CA ILE A 455 -4.29 -4.88 10.61
C ILE A 455 -4.76 -3.51 11.14
N LYS A 456 -6.06 -3.19 11.05
CA LYS A 456 -6.62 -1.93 11.57
C LYS A 456 -6.42 -1.73 13.08
N LYS A 457 -6.26 -2.80 13.86
CA LYS A 457 -6.01 -2.73 15.32
C LYS A 457 -4.52 -2.63 15.67
N ASN A 458 -3.62 -3.04 14.78
CA ASN A 458 -2.20 -3.28 15.11
C ASN A 458 -1.22 -2.26 14.51
N SER A 459 -1.73 -1.26 13.78
CA SER A 459 -0.99 -0.06 13.31
C SER A 459 0.32 -0.35 12.58
N TYR A 460 0.20 -0.72 11.31
CA TYR A 460 1.33 -0.98 10.41
C TYR A 460 1.77 0.28 9.67
N GLY A 461 3.09 0.47 9.50
CA GLY A 461 3.68 1.58 8.74
C GLY A 461 3.61 1.36 7.22
N LEU A 462 3.54 0.10 6.80
CA LEU A 462 3.26 -0.32 5.43
C LEU A 462 2.59 -1.70 5.42
N VAL A 463 1.64 -1.86 4.50
CA VAL A 463 1.06 -3.14 4.11
C VAL A 463 1.36 -3.39 2.63
N VAL A 464 1.85 -4.57 2.29
CA VAL A 464 2.15 -4.97 0.92
C VAL A 464 1.38 -6.26 0.60
N ASP A 465 0.48 -6.17 -0.37
CA ASP A 465 -0.33 -7.28 -0.85
C ASP A 465 0.32 -7.91 -2.09
N ILE A 466 0.63 -9.20 -2.04
CA ILE A 466 1.47 -9.88 -3.04
C ILE A 466 0.64 -10.77 -3.96
N HIS A 467 0.72 -10.49 -5.26
CA HIS A 467 -0.05 -11.13 -6.31
C HIS A 467 0.80 -11.52 -7.52
N ALA A 468 0.23 -12.35 -8.40
CA ALA A 468 0.81 -12.65 -9.70
C ALA A 468 -0.28 -12.70 -10.79
N ASN A 469 -0.01 -12.07 -11.94
CA ASN A 469 -0.96 -11.91 -13.02
C ASN A 469 -0.53 -12.66 -14.29
N GLN A 470 -1.50 -12.92 -15.16
CA GLN A 470 -1.31 -13.68 -16.40
C GLN A 470 -0.93 -12.79 -17.61
N GLY A 471 -0.58 -11.51 -17.38
CA GLY A 471 -0.30 -10.53 -18.43
C GLY A 471 -1.44 -10.45 -19.46
N THR A 472 -1.07 -10.37 -20.74
CA THR A 472 -1.97 -10.50 -21.91
C THR A 472 -2.15 -11.94 -22.39
N VAL A 473 -1.37 -12.90 -21.87
CA VAL A 473 -1.40 -14.32 -22.30
C VAL A 473 -2.59 -15.08 -21.72
N GLY A 474 -3.04 -14.71 -20.51
CA GLY A 474 -4.22 -15.28 -19.87
C GLY A 474 -5.02 -14.28 -19.04
N GLY A 475 -4.82 -12.98 -19.27
CA GLY A 475 -5.46 -11.90 -18.52
C GLY A 475 -5.55 -10.61 -19.33
N ASN A 476 -5.91 -9.52 -18.63
CA ASN A 476 -6.19 -8.22 -19.25
C ASN A 476 -5.19 -7.13 -18.82
N TYR A 477 -4.01 -7.49 -18.33
CA TYR A 477 -3.02 -6.53 -17.86
C TYR A 477 -1.93 -6.31 -18.90
N GLU A 478 -1.76 -5.05 -19.31
CA GLU A 478 -0.74 -4.61 -20.29
C GLU A 478 0.69 -4.61 -19.72
N LYS A 479 0.82 -4.69 -18.39
CA LYS A 479 2.08 -4.77 -17.66
C LYS A 479 2.05 -6.03 -16.80
N THR A 480 3.19 -6.71 -16.74
CA THR A 480 3.31 -8.04 -16.11
C THR A 480 3.98 -7.97 -14.74
N ASN A 481 4.97 -7.10 -14.57
CA ASN A 481 5.67 -6.84 -13.31
C ASN A 481 5.45 -5.36 -12.89
N PHE A 482 4.65 -5.13 -11.85
CA PHE A 482 4.26 -3.76 -11.46
C PHE A 482 3.84 -3.61 -9.99
N ILE A 483 3.79 -2.36 -9.53
CA ILE A 483 3.22 -1.97 -8.23
C ILE A 483 2.15 -0.89 -8.45
N PHE A 484 1.10 -0.89 -7.65
CA PHE A 484 0.19 0.27 -7.55
C PHE A 484 -0.36 0.53 -6.16
N ALA A 485 -0.83 1.77 -5.97
CA ALA A 485 -1.54 2.18 -4.78
C ALA A 485 -3.06 1.99 -4.96
N PRO A 486 -3.75 1.22 -4.09
CA PRO A 486 -5.20 1.16 -4.05
C PRO A 486 -5.81 2.56 -3.95
N LYS A 487 -6.89 2.80 -4.70
CA LYS A 487 -7.58 4.10 -4.79
C LYS A 487 -6.70 5.28 -5.23
N ASN A 488 -5.51 5.03 -5.79
CA ASN A 488 -4.48 6.04 -6.04
C ASN A 488 -4.18 6.91 -4.80
N ASN A 489 -4.16 6.29 -3.61
CA ASN A 489 -3.77 6.97 -2.38
C ASN A 489 -2.35 7.51 -2.48
N GLY A 490 -2.18 8.83 -2.26
CA GLY A 490 -0.91 9.52 -2.45
C GLY A 490 0.24 8.89 -1.65
N ALA A 491 0.10 8.83 -0.31
CA ALA A 491 1.10 8.27 0.61
C ALA A 491 1.45 6.78 0.37
N SER A 492 0.59 6.05 -0.34
CA SER A 492 0.87 4.68 -0.78
C SER A 492 1.54 4.65 -2.16
N LYS A 493 1.12 5.53 -3.08
CA LYS A 493 1.74 5.72 -4.41
C LYS A 493 3.19 6.16 -4.24
N THR A 494 3.45 7.00 -3.24
CA THR A 494 4.76 7.32 -2.68
C THR A 494 5.70 6.14 -2.56
N ILE A 495 5.23 5.11 -1.85
CA ILE A 495 6.05 3.98 -1.44
C ILE A 495 6.22 3.05 -2.64
N ALA A 496 5.17 2.87 -3.44
CA ALA A 496 5.24 2.16 -4.72
C ALA A 496 6.30 2.76 -5.66
N GLU A 497 6.26 4.07 -5.92
CA GLU A 497 7.20 4.78 -6.81
C GLU A 497 8.64 4.69 -6.28
N ASN A 498 8.85 4.82 -4.97
CA ASN A 498 10.17 4.63 -4.34
C ASN A 498 10.72 3.21 -4.50
N ILE A 499 9.85 2.19 -4.47
CA ILE A 499 10.25 0.79 -4.68
C ILE A 499 10.59 0.57 -6.16
N ILE A 500 9.73 1.01 -7.08
CA ILE A 500 9.93 0.89 -8.53
C ILE A 500 11.26 1.51 -8.98
N ASN A 501 11.59 2.71 -8.50
CA ASN A 501 12.82 3.42 -8.87
C ASN A 501 14.13 2.71 -8.45
N LYS A 502 14.04 1.67 -7.60
CA LYS A 502 15.19 0.90 -7.09
C LYS A 502 15.22 -0.55 -7.60
N ILE A 503 14.26 -0.97 -8.40
CA ILE A 503 14.11 -2.36 -8.87
C ILE A 503 13.87 -2.37 -10.38
N GLY A 504 14.88 -2.78 -11.14
CA GLY A 504 14.77 -2.93 -12.58
C GLY A 504 13.68 -3.94 -12.98
N GLY A 505 12.89 -3.60 -13.99
CA GLY A 505 11.82 -4.46 -14.50
C GLY A 505 10.46 -4.32 -13.79
N LEU A 506 10.35 -3.48 -12.76
CA LEU A 506 9.05 -3.03 -12.23
C LEU A 506 8.62 -1.70 -12.86
N CYS A 507 7.31 -1.46 -12.90
CA CYS A 507 6.72 -0.18 -13.28
C CYS A 507 5.52 0.19 -12.38
N TYR A 508 5.07 1.45 -12.42
CA TYR A 508 3.78 1.82 -11.83
C TYR A 508 2.68 1.57 -12.85
N TYR A 509 1.71 0.74 -12.52
CA TYR A 509 0.57 0.45 -13.39
C TYR A 509 -0.69 0.29 -12.55
N TYR A 510 -1.61 1.25 -12.66
CA TYR A 510 -2.90 1.22 -11.97
C TYR A 510 -3.94 0.60 -12.92
N PRO A 511 -4.36 -0.66 -12.73
CA PRO A 511 -5.23 -1.33 -13.70
C PRO A 511 -6.61 -0.65 -13.76
N ALA A 512 -7.20 -0.55 -14.96
CA ALA A 512 -8.52 0.06 -15.14
C ALA A 512 -9.65 -0.71 -14.46
N SER A 513 -9.49 -2.03 -14.28
CA SER A 513 -10.40 -2.91 -13.54
C SER A 513 -9.63 -3.61 -12.42
N GLN A 514 -10.19 -3.58 -11.19
CA GLN A 514 -9.53 -4.06 -9.98
C GLN A 514 -10.52 -4.82 -9.11
N THR A 515 -10.32 -6.13 -8.95
CA THR A 515 -11.29 -7.02 -8.26
C THR A 515 -10.93 -7.32 -6.81
N SER A 516 -9.64 -7.31 -6.45
CA SER A 516 -9.15 -7.58 -5.08
C SER A 516 -9.18 -6.37 -4.13
N PRO A 517 -8.83 -5.13 -4.56
CA PRO A 517 -8.73 -3.99 -3.64
C PRO A 517 -9.97 -3.65 -2.79
N PRO A 518 -11.22 -3.79 -3.28
CA PRO A 518 -12.41 -3.50 -2.48
C PRO A 518 -12.55 -4.35 -1.19
N TYR A 519 -11.87 -5.50 -1.12
CA TYR A 519 -12.01 -6.44 -0.01
C TYR A 519 -11.02 -6.20 1.14
N LEU A 520 -9.84 -5.64 0.85
CA LEU A 520 -8.76 -5.52 1.81
C LEU A 520 -8.02 -4.20 1.70
N THR A 521 -7.27 -4.01 0.62
CA THR A 521 -6.27 -2.94 0.52
C THR A 521 -6.89 -1.55 0.36
N GLY A 522 -8.03 -1.44 -0.35
CA GLY A 522 -8.84 -0.22 -0.37
C GLY A 522 -9.40 0.16 1.02
N PRO A 523 -10.07 -0.77 1.73
CA PRO A 523 -10.49 -0.57 3.11
C PRO A 523 -9.36 -0.33 4.13
N LEU A 524 -8.11 -0.72 3.85
CA LEU A 524 -6.93 -0.38 4.65
C LEU A 524 -6.46 1.06 4.39
N VAL A 525 -6.41 1.47 3.13
CA VAL A 525 -6.20 2.87 2.73
C VAL A 525 -7.23 3.80 3.39
N ASP A 526 -8.51 3.40 3.46
CA ASP A 526 -9.57 4.15 4.15
C ASP A 526 -9.34 4.29 5.66
N ALA A 527 -8.53 3.43 6.26
CA ALA A 527 -8.12 3.51 7.66
C ALA A 527 -6.81 4.30 7.86
N GLY A 528 -6.31 4.99 6.83
CA GLY A 528 -5.07 5.75 6.88
C GLY A 528 -3.80 4.88 6.86
N ILE A 529 -3.91 3.62 6.44
CA ILE A 529 -2.79 2.67 6.45
C ILE A 529 -2.17 2.63 5.05
N ASN A 530 -0.90 3.03 4.95
CA ASN A 530 -0.12 2.94 3.72
C ASN A 530 -0.14 1.50 3.21
N THR A 531 -0.70 1.30 2.01
CA THR A 531 -0.93 -0.03 1.46
C THR A 531 -0.64 -0.04 -0.03
N ILE A 532 0.18 -0.98 -0.50
CA ILE A 532 0.49 -1.16 -1.92
C ILE A 532 0.15 -2.58 -2.36
N ILE A 533 -0.13 -2.76 -3.66
CA ILE A 533 -0.25 -4.06 -4.30
C ILE A 533 0.97 -4.26 -5.20
N TYR A 534 1.60 -5.42 -5.08
CA TYR A 534 2.78 -5.85 -5.83
C TYR A 534 2.41 -7.07 -6.67
N GLU A 535 2.57 -6.95 -7.99
CA GLU A 535 2.11 -7.92 -8.98
C GLU A 535 3.30 -8.41 -9.81
N THR A 536 3.56 -9.73 -9.80
CA THR A 536 4.56 -10.35 -10.67
C THR A 536 3.94 -11.11 -11.84
N TYR A 537 4.71 -11.46 -12.86
CA TYR A 537 4.23 -12.26 -13.97
C TYR A 537 4.09 -13.73 -13.57
N MET A 538 2.94 -14.34 -13.81
CA MET A 538 2.67 -15.75 -13.46
C MET A 538 3.48 -16.75 -14.29
N TYR A 539 3.95 -16.35 -15.48
CA TYR A 539 4.66 -17.20 -16.42
C TYR A 539 6.17 -16.88 -16.54
N GLU A 540 6.72 -16.03 -15.68
CA GLU A 540 8.18 -15.83 -15.61
C GLU A 540 8.89 -17.00 -14.90
N SER A 541 10.22 -17.05 -14.98
CA SER A 541 10.98 -18.08 -14.27
C SER A 541 10.91 -17.86 -12.75
N ASN A 542 10.88 -18.94 -11.98
CA ASN A 542 10.93 -18.87 -10.52
C ASN A 542 12.13 -18.02 -10.03
N GLU A 543 13.26 -18.07 -10.74
CA GLU A 543 14.44 -17.26 -10.42
C GLU A 543 14.16 -15.75 -10.53
N THR A 544 13.51 -15.31 -11.62
CA THR A 544 13.09 -13.91 -11.79
C THR A 544 12.18 -13.47 -10.65
N THR A 545 11.13 -14.24 -10.34
CA THR A 545 10.22 -13.94 -9.23
C THR A 545 10.94 -13.85 -7.89
N TYR A 546 11.86 -14.79 -7.59
CA TYR A 546 12.67 -14.75 -6.37
C TYR A 546 13.61 -13.53 -6.32
N ASN A 547 14.19 -13.12 -7.45
CA ASN A 547 15.11 -11.98 -7.49
C ASN A 547 14.37 -10.64 -7.37
N LEU A 548 13.20 -10.48 -7.99
CA LEU A 548 12.30 -9.34 -7.79
C LEU A 548 11.83 -9.22 -6.34
N ILE A 549 11.44 -10.35 -5.73
CA ILE A 549 11.00 -10.41 -4.34
C ILE A 549 12.13 -10.13 -3.33
N LYS A 550 13.35 -10.62 -3.56
CA LYS A 550 14.51 -10.29 -2.70
C LYS A 550 14.74 -8.78 -2.67
N GLN A 551 14.72 -8.15 -3.86
CA GLN A 551 14.87 -6.70 -4.03
C GLN A 551 13.72 -5.93 -3.37
N LEU A 552 12.47 -6.38 -3.49
CA LEU A 552 11.32 -5.78 -2.79
C LEU A 552 11.57 -5.73 -1.28
N ILE A 553 12.04 -6.82 -0.69
CA ILE A 553 12.33 -6.89 0.75
C ILE A 553 13.49 -5.95 1.10
N ASP A 554 14.58 -5.93 0.33
CA ASP A 554 15.73 -5.05 0.59
C ASP A 554 15.35 -3.56 0.50
N VAL A 555 14.55 -3.19 -0.50
CA VAL A 555 14.14 -1.80 -0.71
C VAL A 555 13.13 -1.34 0.35
N VAL A 556 12.21 -2.21 0.78
CA VAL A 556 11.29 -1.93 1.88
C VAL A 556 12.04 -1.82 3.22
N ASP A 557 13.03 -2.67 3.48
CA ASP A 557 13.79 -2.66 4.73
C ASP A 557 14.77 -1.48 4.85
N ASN A 558 15.12 -0.87 3.73
CA ASN A 558 15.89 0.37 3.66
C ASN A 558 15.02 1.60 3.33
N TYR A 559 13.69 1.49 3.40
CA TYR A 559 12.78 2.62 3.22
C TYR A 559 12.60 3.40 4.53
N ASN A 560 12.80 4.72 4.50
CA ASN A 560 12.71 5.56 5.70
C ASN A 560 11.24 5.87 6.09
N PHE A 561 10.63 5.02 6.91
CA PHE A 561 9.26 5.21 7.42
C PHE A 561 9.08 6.35 8.45
N SER A 562 10.07 7.23 8.64
CA SER A 562 9.99 8.34 9.60
C SER A 562 9.04 9.47 9.19
N SER A 563 8.56 9.47 7.94
CA SER A 563 7.60 10.43 7.39
C SER A 563 6.10 10.06 7.59
N GLY A 564 5.81 8.90 8.19
CA GLY A 564 4.47 8.27 8.15
C GLY A 564 3.81 8.00 9.52
N SER A 565 3.66 9.00 10.39
CA SER A 565 2.65 8.98 11.45
C SER A 565 2.39 10.41 11.94
N GLY A 566 1.13 10.78 12.17
CA GLY A 566 0.77 12.12 12.62
C GLY A 566 1.18 12.37 14.07
N GLY A 567 2.36 12.94 14.30
CA GLY A 567 2.86 13.23 15.66
C GLY A 567 4.25 13.86 15.70
N SER A 568 4.32 15.19 15.56
CA SER A 568 5.46 16.07 15.86
C SER A 568 6.83 15.76 15.21
N GLY A 569 7.09 16.41 14.08
CA GLY A 569 8.40 16.54 13.44
C GLY A 569 8.54 17.94 12.83
N ASN A 570 8.40 18.96 13.68
CA ASN A 570 8.45 20.39 13.37
C ASN A 570 7.52 20.87 12.23
N THR A 571 6.19 20.73 12.38
CA THR A 571 5.25 21.43 11.49
C THR A 571 4.95 22.85 11.98
N SER A 572 5.65 23.84 11.42
CA SER A 572 5.23 25.25 11.44
C SER A 572 4.85 25.75 10.02
N GLY A 573 4.39 24.82 9.17
CA GLY A 573 3.83 25.13 7.85
C GLY A 573 2.41 25.69 7.97
N ALA A 574 2.18 26.86 7.38
CA ALA A 574 0.86 27.49 7.34
C ALA A 574 -0.10 26.74 6.42
N THR A 575 -1.40 26.88 6.66
CA THR A 575 -2.43 26.47 5.70
C THR A 575 -2.67 27.60 4.71
N VAL A 576 -2.46 27.33 3.42
CA VAL A 576 -2.66 28.29 2.32
C VAL A 576 -3.93 27.92 1.57
N SER A 577 -4.83 28.87 1.37
CA SER A 577 -6.08 28.67 0.62
C SER A 577 -5.83 28.56 -0.89
N LEU A 578 -6.77 27.99 -1.64
CA LEU A 578 -6.66 27.94 -3.11
C LEU A 578 -6.55 29.33 -3.74
N ALA A 579 -7.30 30.32 -3.24
CA ALA A 579 -7.27 31.69 -3.75
C ALA A 579 -5.89 32.35 -3.57
N GLN A 580 -5.24 32.11 -2.43
CA GLN A 580 -3.87 32.57 -2.17
C GLN A 580 -2.84 31.88 -3.08
N ILE A 581 -3.05 30.61 -3.43
CA ILE A 581 -2.17 29.87 -4.36
C ILE A 581 -2.39 30.34 -5.80
N THR A 582 -3.62 30.61 -6.24
CA THR A 582 -3.92 31.10 -7.61
C THR A 582 -3.44 32.53 -7.83
N ASP A 583 -3.55 33.39 -6.83
CA ASP A 583 -2.99 34.75 -6.83
C ASP A 583 -1.44 34.73 -6.86
N ALA A 584 -0.81 33.87 -6.06
CA ALA A 584 0.64 33.65 -6.11
C ALA A 584 1.09 33.07 -7.46
N ALA A 585 0.31 32.18 -8.07
CA ALA A 585 0.60 31.58 -9.38
C ALA A 585 0.67 32.65 -10.46
N LYS A 586 -0.31 33.56 -10.49
CA LYS A 586 -0.32 34.72 -11.39
C LYS A 586 0.93 35.59 -11.26
N ARG A 587 1.44 35.80 -10.03
CA ARG A 587 2.71 36.52 -9.81
C ARG A 587 3.91 35.78 -10.38
N VAL A 588 4.00 34.47 -10.18
CA VAL A 588 5.11 33.64 -10.69
C VAL A 588 5.09 33.56 -12.22
N GLU A 589 3.91 33.42 -12.84
CA GLU A 589 3.76 33.49 -14.30
C GLU A 589 4.24 34.84 -14.86
N ASN A 590 3.74 35.96 -14.33
CA ASN A 590 4.15 37.30 -14.73
C ASN A 590 5.66 37.52 -14.56
N TYR A 591 6.25 36.98 -13.48
CA TYR A 591 7.69 37.03 -13.27
C TYR A 591 8.44 36.26 -14.36
N VAL A 592 8.03 35.03 -14.68
CA VAL A 592 8.67 34.22 -15.74
C VAL A 592 8.54 34.90 -17.10
N LEU A 593 7.37 35.45 -17.44
CA LEU A 593 7.15 36.20 -18.68
C LEU A 593 8.06 37.43 -18.81
N ALA A 594 8.35 38.11 -17.69
CA ALA A 594 9.20 39.31 -17.69
C ALA A 594 10.71 39.01 -17.58
N ASN A 595 11.12 37.86 -17.04
CA ASN A 595 12.51 37.57 -16.67
C ASN A 595 13.13 36.35 -17.37
N GLY A 596 12.35 35.47 -18.01
CA GLY A 596 12.85 34.22 -18.60
C GLY A 596 13.45 33.24 -17.58
N VAL A 597 13.12 33.38 -16.29
CA VAL A 597 13.56 32.49 -15.20
C VAL A 597 12.49 32.42 -14.12
N LEU A 598 12.49 31.35 -13.33
CA LEU A 598 11.69 31.33 -12.10
C LEU A 598 12.24 32.35 -11.08
N PRO A 599 11.38 32.97 -10.25
CA PRO A 599 11.84 33.70 -9.07
C PRO A 599 12.44 32.72 -8.05
N ASN A 600 13.24 33.20 -7.09
CA ASN A 600 13.78 32.33 -6.03
C ASN A 600 12.67 31.83 -5.08
N TYR A 601 11.69 32.70 -4.79
CA TYR A 601 10.54 32.44 -3.93
C TYR A 601 9.32 33.23 -4.40
N VAL A 602 8.15 32.89 -3.87
CA VAL A 602 6.94 33.71 -3.92
C VAL A 602 6.46 33.99 -2.51
N GLU A 603 5.95 35.20 -2.27
CA GLU A 603 5.37 35.57 -0.99
C GLU A 603 3.84 35.35 -0.98
N ILE A 604 3.34 34.79 0.11
CA ILE A 604 1.91 34.58 0.39
C ILE A 604 1.68 34.91 1.87
N GLU A 605 0.82 35.89 2.18
CA GLU A 605 0.49 36.33 3.55
C GLU A 605 1.75 36.63 4.43
N GLY A 606 2.71 37.39 3.91
CA GLY A 606 3.95 37.71 4.64
C GLY A 606 4.94 36.53 4.78
N LYS A 607 4.70 35.39 4.12
CA LYS A 607 5.56 34.21 4.18
C LYS A 607 6.12 33.85 2.81
N THR A 608 7.44 33.64 2.77
CA THR A 608 8.18 33.25 1.56
C THR A 608 8.15 31.74 1.36
N TYR A 609 7.79 31.31 0.15
CA TYR A 609 7.79 29.93 -0.31
C TYR A 609 8.78 29.80 -1.47
N ASN A 610 9.82 28.97 -1.32
CA ASN A 610 10.77 28.75 -2.42
C ASN A 610 10.07 28.01 -3.59
N MET A 611 10.64 28.02 -4.79
CA MET A 611 9.98 27.37 -5.95
C MET A 611 9.70 25.87 -5.78
N PRO A 612 10.56 25.07 -5.11
CA PRO A 612 10.19 23.71 -4.67
C PRO A 612 8.95 23.63 -3.75
N ASP A 613 8.86 24.48 -2.73
CA ASP A 613 7.70 24.58 -1.83
C ASP A 613 6.44 25.00 -2.61
N PHE A 614 6.61 25.92 -3.55
CA PHE A 614 5.53 26.44 -4.37
C PHE A 614 5.06 25.42 -5.42
N LEU A 615 5.96 24.62 -6.00
CA LEU A 615 5.60 23.51 -6.89
C LEU A 615 4.68 22.50 -6.19
N TYR A 616 4.92 22.25 -4.91
CA TYR A 616 4.02 21.44 -4.08
C TYR A 616 2.64 22.09 -3.95
N LEU A 617 2.55 23.39 -3.61
CA LEU A 617 1.28 24.10 -3.48
C LEU A 617 0.50 24.16 -4.80
N LEU A 618 1.17 24.48 -5.92
CA LEU A 618 0.61 24.50 -7.27
C LEU A 618 0.03 23.13 -7.66
N SER A 619 0.83 22.06 -7.52
CA SER A 619 0.41 20.71 -7.89
C SER A 619 -0.72 20.18 -6.99
N ALA A 620 -0.67 20.47 -5.69
CA ALA A 620 -1.74 20.17 -4.73
C ALA A 620 -3.05 20.89 -5.08
N ALA A 621 -2.98 22.17 -5.47
CA ALA A 621 -4.14 22.97 -5.84
C ALA A 621 -4.83 22.42 -7.09
N ILE A 622 -4.09 22.12 -8.17
CA ILE A 622 -4.62 21.49 -9.39
C ILE A 622 -5.35 20.18 -9.07
N VAL A 623 -4.75 19.34 -8.21
CA VAL A 623 -5.33 18.06 -7.76
C VAL A 623 -6.62 18.27 -6.94
N ASN A 624 -6.68 19.28 -6.07
CA ASN A 624 -7.87 19.59 -5.27
C ASN A 624 -9.00 20.16 -6.13
N ILE A 625 -8.71 21.11 -7.02
CA ILE A 625 -9.68 21.71 -7.93
C ILE A 625 -10.29 20.65 -8.86
N ASN A 626 -9.49 19.73 -9.39
CA ASN A 626 -10.02 18.65 -10.23
C ASN A 626 -10.98 17.70 -9.48
N LYS A 627 -10.87 17.61 -8.15
CA LYS A 627 -11.77 16.83 -7.28
C LYS A 627 -12.99 17.62 -6.79
N GLY A 628 -13.11 18.91 -7.14
CA GLY A 628 -14.13 19.80 -6.57
C GLY A 628 -13.89 20.14 -5.08
N SER A 629 -12.66 20.01 -4.59
CA SER A 629 -12.29 20.32 -3.20
C SER A 629 -11.82 21.77 -3.08
N THR A 630 -12.39 22.52 -2.14
CA THR A 630 -12.02 23.91 -1.82
C THR A 630 -11.12 24.03 -0.58
N GLY A 631 -10.71 22.91 0.02
CA GLY A 631 -9.94 22.91 1.27
C GLY A 631 -8.53 23.50 1.15
N SER A 632 -8.14 24.30 2.15
CA SER A 632 -6.79 24.86 2.26
C SER A 632 -5.71 23.78 2.36
N ILE A 633 -4.54 24.09 1.82
CA ILE A 633 -3.41 23.18 1.65
C ILE A 633 -2.36 23.51 2.71
N LYS A 634 -1.98 22.53 3.53
CA LYS A 634 -0.91 22.70 4.52
C LYS A 634 0.43 22.73 3.80
N SER A 635 1.16 23.84 3.87
CA SER A 635 2.46 23.96 3.24
C SER A 635 3.51 23.06 3.91
N ILE A 636 4.49 22.62 3.13
CA ILE A 636 5.65 21.86 3.59
C ILE A 636 6.92 22.51 3.01
N SER A 637 8.08 22.23 3.61
CA SER A 637 9.37 22.60 3.04
C SER A 637 9.90 21.48 2.14
N VAL A 638 10.45 21.86 0.99
CA VAL A 638 10.81 20.99 -0.12
C VAL A 638 12.23 21.30 -0.58
N LYS A 639 13.07 20.27 -0.70
CA LYS A 639 14.42 20.40 -1.26
C LYS A 639 14.35 20.68 -2.77
N ALA A 640 15.31 21.43 -3.31
CA ALA A 640 15.35 21.69 -4.75
C ALA A 640 15.64 20.44 -5.59
N ALA A 641 15.20 20.45 -6.85
CA ALA A 641 15.55 19.46 -7.85
C ALA A 641 17.08 19.36 -8.00
N SER A 642 17.63 18.15 -7.97
CA SER A 642 19.09 17.91 -7.95
C SER A 642 19.76 18.10 -9.30
N SER A 643 19.07 17.80 -10.40
CA SER A 643 19.59 17.87 -11.77
C SER A 643 18.42 17.95 -12.76
N PRO A 644 17.68 19.08 -12.78
CA PRO A 644 16.51 19.22 -13.65
C PRO A 644 16.90 19.24 -15.14
N VAL A 645 16.32 18.32 -15.91
CA VAL A 645 16.57 18.12 -17.34
C VAL A 645 15.30 17.62 -18.02
N GLY A 646 14.96 18.18 -19.18
CA GLY A 646 13.74 17.88 -19.92
C GLY A 646 13.96 17.76 -21.42
N ASP A 647 12.87 17.52 -22.16
CA ASP A 647 12.87 17.37 -23.61
C ASP A 647 12.38 18.66 -24.32
N SER A 648 12.73 18.80 -25.60
CA SER A 648 12.06 19.75 -26.51
C SER A 648 10.67 19.22 -26.83
N MET A 649 9.65 20.07 -26.72
CA MET A 649 8.29 19.71 -27.12
C MET A 649 7.43 20.93 -27.48
N ALA A 650 6.60 20.78 -28.50
CA ALA A 650 5.54 21.71 -28.83
C ALA A 650 4.24 20.93 -29.00
N GLY A 651 3.15 21.35 -28.35
CA GLY A 651 1.86 20.67 -28.44
C GLY A 651 0.92 20.96 -27.29
N ASN A 652 -0.27 20.37 -27.35
CA ASN A 652 -1.30 20.53 -26.32
C ASN A 652 -1.35 19.31 -25.39
N LEU A 653 -1.27 19.53 -24.07
CA LEU A 653 -1.70 18.56 -23.07
C LEU A 653 -3.18 18.79 -22.77
N ASN A 654 -4.01 17.77 -22.92
CA ASN A 654 -5.42 17.88 -22.53
C ASN A 654 -5.57 17.85 -21.00
N LYS A 655 -6.78 18.12 -20.49
CA LYS A 655 -7.06 18.17 -19.05
C LYS A 655 -6.70 16.89 -18.30
N ALA A 656 -6.87 15.71 -18.89
CA ALA A 656 -6.50 14.46 -18.23
C ALA A 656 -4.98 14.37 -18.04
N ASP A 657 -4.22 14.72 -19.09
CA ASP A 657 -2.76 14.65 -19.09
C ASP A 657 -2.12 15.58 -18.06
N PHE A 658 -2.45 16.88 -18.08
CA PHE A 658 -1.81 17.83 -17.15
C PHE A 658 -2.23 17.59 -15.69
N VAL A 659 -3.43 17.07 -15.43
CA VAL A 659 -3.87 16.67 -14.09
C VAL A 659 -3.12 15.42 -13.61
N ASP A 660 -2.81 14.46 -14.49
CA ASP A 660 -1.93 13.33 -14.12
C ASP A 660 -0.50 13.80 -13.82
N VAL A 661 0.07 14.70 -14.66
CA VAL A 661 1.39 15.29 -14.40
C VAL A 661 1.39 16.01 -13.04
N ALA A 662 0.40 16.86 -12.74
CA ALA A 662 0.26 17.51 -11.44
C ALA A 662 0.10 16.51 -10.29
N THR A 663 -0.68 15.44 -10.50
CA THR A 663 -0.84 14.37 -9.50
C THR A 663 0.48 13.64 -9.23
N ARG A 664 1.30 13.36 -10.25
CA ARG A 664 2.63 12.75 -10.08
C ARG A 664 3.62 13.68 -9.41
N VAL A 665 3.64 14.97 -9.74
CA VAL A 665 4.52 15.95 -9.09
C VAL A 665 4.14 16.15 -7.62
N TYR A 666 2.85 16.33 -7.32
CA TYR A 666 2.36 16.47 -5.94
C TYR A 666 2.78 15.29 -5.06
N ASN A 667 2.61 14.06 -5.56
CA ASN A 667 3.07 12.88 -4.87
C ASN A 667 4.60 12.89 -4.76
N TYR A 668 5.36 13.00 -5.87
CA TYR A 668 6.83 13.02 -5.85
C TYR A 668 7.42 13.91 -4.76
N VAL A 669 6.84 15.10 -4.55
CA VAL A 669 7.29 16.03 -3.51
C VAL A 669 7.01 15.51 -2.09
N LEU A 670 5.80 15.00 -1.82
CA LEU A 670 5.50 14.30 -0.55
C LEU A 670 6.43 13.11 -0.29
N ASN A 671 6.85 12.44 -1.37
CA ASN A 671 7.61 11.19 -1.33
C ASN A 671 9.07 11.41 -0.92
N ASN A 672 9.71 12.38 -1.57
CA ASN A 672 11.15 12.60 -1.51
C ASN A 672 11.53 13.78 -0.61
N GLY A 673 10.53 14.59 -0.20
CA GLY A 673 10.78 15.91 0.39
C GLY A 673 11.57 16.81 -0.55
N GLN A 674 11.45 16.59 -1.87
CA GLN A 674 12.27 17.19 -2.92
C GLN A 674 11.44 17.41 -4.19
N ALA A 675 11.70 18.50 -4.90
CA ALA A 675 11.10 18.76 -6.21
C ALA A 675 11.68 17.82 -7.29
N PRO A 676 10.86 17.33 -8.23
CA PRO A 676 11.33 16.43 -9.28
C PRO A 676 12.20 17.16 -10.29
N ASN A 677 13.25 16.49 -10.78
CA ASN A 677 14.06 16.96 -11.90
C ASN A 677 13.23 17.18 -13.17
N TYR A 678 12.26 16.29 -13.41
CA TYR A 678 11.24 16.41 -14.45
C TYR A 678 10.02 15.54 -14.12
N ALA A 679 8.92 15.74 -14.84
CA ALA A 679 7.82 14.79 -14.92
C ALA A 679 7.48 14.51 -16.39
N THR A 680 7.37 13.23 -16.74
CA THR A 680 6.98 12.78 -18.08
C THR A 680 5.55 13.18 -18.42
N SER A 681 5.28 13.50 -19.68
CA SER A 681 3.96 13.73 -20.27
C SER A 681 3.88 13.03 -21.64
N PRO A 682 2.72 12.93 -22.29
CA PRO A 682 2.61 12.44 -23.68
C PRO A 682 3.47 13.21 -24.70
N LEU A 683 3.88 14.45 -24.38
CA LEU A 683 4.75 15.27 -25.24
C LEU A 683 6.24 15.16 -24.89
N GLY A 684 6.62 14.45 -23.82
CA GLY A 684 7.99 14.32 -23.33
C GLY A 684 8.18 14.71 -21.86
N ARG A 685 9.43 14.78 -21.40
CA ARG A 685 9.82 15.13 -20.02
C ARG A 685 9.81 16.64 -19.79
N ILE A 686 8.90 17.11 -18.95
CA ILE A 686 8.80 18.52 -18.54
C ILE A 686 9.70 18.72 -17.31
N GLN A 687 10.79 19.46 -17.44
CA GLN A 687 11.72 19.71 -16.33
C GLN A 687 11.12 20.60 -15.23
N PHE A 688 11.67 20.50 -14.01
CA PHE A 688 11.28 21.24 -12.80
C PHE A 688 10.71 22.64 -13.05
N GLN A 689 11.42 23.44 -13.82
CA GLN A 689 11.14 24.85 -14.01
C GLN A 689 9.87 25.09 -14.84
N TYR A 690 9.69 24.30 -15.90
CA TYR A 690 8.47 24.33 -16.69
C TYR A 690 7.31 23.70 -15.92
N LEU A 691 7.53 22.77 -14.98
CA LEU A 691 6.44 22.31 -14.09
C LEU A 691 5.90 23.45 -13.21
N VAL A 692 6.78 24.27 -12.62
CA VAL A 692 6.35 25.45 -11.84
C VAL A 692 5.63 26.46 -12.73
N TYR A 693 6.19 26.78 -13.89
CA TYR A 693 5.62 27.77 -14.81
C TYR A 693 4.27 27.33 -15.40
N GLU A 694 4.18 26.12 -15.93
CA GLU A 694 2.96 25.61 -16.57
C GLU A 694 1.85 25.34 -15.55
N PHE A 695 2.17 24.91 -14.33
CA PHE A 695 1.16 24.85 -13.26
C PHE A 695 0.74 26.22 -12.77
N SER A 696 1.61 27.24 -12.87
CA SER A 696 1.23 28.63 -12.56
C SER A 696 0.22 29.14 -13.58
N LYS A 697 0.47 28.96 -14.89
CA LYS A 697 -0.47 29.25 -15.99
C LYS A 697 -1.83 28.57 -15.81
N ILE A 698 -1.84 27.29 -15.41
CA ILE A 698 -3.08 26.55 -15.15
C ILE A 698 -3.90 27.21 -14.03
N LEU A 699 -3.25 27.73 -13.00
CA LEU A 699 -3.90 28.31 -11.83
C LEU A 699 -4.24 29.80 -11.98
N GLU A 700 -3.52 30.54 -12.83
CA GLU A 700 -3.99 31.83 -13.36
C GLU A 700 -5.31 31.62 -14.12
N PHE A 701 -5.36 30.63 -15.03
CA PHE A 701 -6.58 30.35 -15.79
C PHE A 701 -7.75 30.03 -14.85
N VAL A 702 -7.51 29.25 -13.78
CA VAL A 702 -8.51 28.99 -12.73
C VAL A 702 -8.94 30.28 -12.04
N ASN A 703 -8.01 31.17 -11.70
CA ASN A 703 -8.31 32.46 -11.06
C ASN A 703 -9.25 33.31 -11.92
N SER A 704 -9.05 33.27 -13.25
CA SER A 704 -9.80 34.06 -14.23
C SER A 704 -11.11 33.38 -14.71
N ASN A 705 -11.27 32.06 -14.53
CA ASN A 705 -12.39 31.28 -15.10
C ASN A 705 -13.15 30.37 -14.11
N ASN A 706 -12.73 30.28 -12.84
CA ASN A 706 -13.28 29.38 -11.81
C ASN A 706 -13.34 27.89 -12.19
N ARG A 707 -12.50 27.45 -13.14
CA ARG A 707 -12.40 26.05 -13.60
C ARG A 707 -11.02 25.76 -14.17
N LEU A 708 -10.62 24.49 -14.19
CA LEU A 708 -9.42 24.07 -14.95
C LEU A 708 -9.65 24.24 -16.47
N PRO A 709 -8.59 24.54 -17.24
CA PRO A 709 -8.68 24.61 -18.69
C PRO A 709 -8.90 23.20 -19.29
N ASN A 710 -9.40 23.16 -20.54
CA ASN A 710 -9.62 21.88 -21.24
C ASN A 710 -8.33 21.28 -21.82
N TYR A 711 -7.34 22.14 -22.08
CA TYR A 711 -5.98 21.80 -22.48
C TYR A 711 -5.03 22.95 -22.10
N VAL A 712 -3.73 22.69 -22.12
CA VAL A 712 -2.67 23.71 -22.08
C VAL A 712 -1.68 23.49 -23.21
N THR A 713 -1.20 24.57 -23.81
CA THR A 713 -0.19 24.53 -24.87
C THR A 713 1.21 24.66 -24.26
N LEU A 714 2.03 23.64 -24.46
CA LEU A 714 3.45 23.63 -24.15
C LEU A 714 4.25 24.02 -25.38
N ASN A 715 5.23 24.91 -25.21
CA ASN A 715 6.21 25.30 -26.23
C ASN A 715 7.59 25.40 -25.56
N ILE A 716 8.26 24.26 -25.41
CA ILE A 716 9.54 24.08 -24.73
C ILE A 716 10.61 23.77 -25.78
N LYS A 717 11.71 24.52 -25.80
CA LYS A 717 12.87 24.28 -26.68
C LYS A 717 14.10 23.93 -25.83
N THR A 718 14.93 23.00 -26.33
CA THR A 718 16.08 22.41 -25.62
C THR A 718 17.21 23.39 -25.30
N SER A 719 17.11 24.65 -25.73
CA SER A 719 18.05 25.73 -25.45
C SER A 719 17.67 26.55 -24.20
N ASN A 720 17.66 25.90 -23.02
CA ASN A 720 17.91 26.53 -21.71
C ASN A 720 17.02 27.71 -21.24
N GLU A 721 15.81 27.92 -21.76
CA GLU A 721 15.01 29.13 -21.44
C GLU A 721 14.42 29.22 -20.02
N LEU A 722 14.58 28.23 -19.13
CA LEU A 722 14.07 28.29 -17.74
C LEU A 722 14.98 27.51 -16.77
N SER A 723 15.74 28.23 -15.92
CA SER A 723 16.68 27.68 -14.92
C SER A 723 16.11 27.67 -13.51
N GLY A 724 16.57 26.71 -12.69
CA GLY A 724 16.06 26.48 -11.34
C GLY A 724 16.96 27.13 -10.31
N GLY A 725 16.44 28.08 -9.54
CA GLY A 725 17.17 28.72 -8.45
C GLY A 725 17.37 27.76 -7.27
N ASN A 726 18.53 27.09 -7.20
CA ASN A 726 19.12 26.65 -5.93
C ASN A 726 20.63 26.38 -6.06
N SER A 727 21.45 27.44 -5.95
CA SER A 727 22.89 27.30 -5.74
C SER A 727 23.19 26.94 -4.28
N GLY A 728 23.39 25.66 -4.01
CA GLY A 728 24.24 25.26 -2.89
C GLY A 728 25.71 25.53 -3.27
N SER A 729 26.44 26.23 -2.41
CA SER A 729 27.84 26.64 -2.61
C SER A 729 28.70 25.58 -3.29
N SER A 730 29.05 25.83 -4.56
CA SER A 730 29.97 25.01 -5.34
C SER A 730 31.21 25.83 -5.67
N THR A 731 32.36 25.44 -5.11
CA THR A 731 33.67 25.95 -5.53
C THR A 731 33.81 25.81 -7.05
N PRO A 732 34.28 26.83 -7.79
CA PRO A 732 34.08 26.86 -9.23
C PRO A 732 34.91 25.80 -9.97
N THR A 733 34.33 25.21 -11.02
CA THR A 733 35.09 24.49 -12.05
C THR A 733 36.09 25.43 -12.72
N GLY A 734 37.21 24.89 -13.21
CA GLY A 734 38.38 25.67 -13.62
C GLY A 734 38.14 26.78 -14.64
N GLU A 735 37.08 26.69 -15.46
CA GLU A 735 36.68 27.72 -16.41
C GLU A 735 36.18 29.02 -15.76
N LEU A 736 35.55 28.94 -14.58
CA LEU A 736 34.95 30.09 -13.91
C LEU A 736 35.96 30.92 -13.11
N THR A 737 37.07 30.30 -12.68
CA THR A 737 38.11 30.92 -11.85
C THR A 737 38.73 32.17 -12.49
N GLN A 738 38.81 32.24 -13.83
CA GLN A 738 39.29 33.43 -14.54
C GLN A 738 38.36 34.65 -14.33
N TYR A 739 37.06 34.42 -14.20
CA TYR A 739 36.04 35.45 -14.04
C TYR A 739 35.85 35.90 -12.59
N LEU A 740 36.76 35.50 -11.68
CA LEU A 740 36.89 35.99 -10.31
C LEU A 740 38.15 36.85 -10.12
N LYS A 741 39.11 36.82 -11.06
CA LYS A 741 40.38 37.53 -10.91
C LYS A 741 40.23 39.05 -11.12
N GLY A 742 41.05 39.82 -10.42
CA GLY A 742 41.27 41.24 -10.75
C GLY A 742 42.04 41.41 -12.06
N THR A 743 41.84 42.56 -12.70
CA THR A 743 42.49 42.93 -13.98
C THR A 743 42.84 44.42 -13.96
N LYS A 744 43.54 44.96 -14.98
CA LYS A 744 44.08 46.34 -14.96
C LYS A 744 43.01 47.40 -14.64
N ASN A 745 41.86 47.33 -15.31
CA ASN A 745 40.74 48.24 -15.12
C ASN A 745 39.65 47.68 -14.18
N CYS A 746 39.83 46.43 -13.72
CA CYS A 746 38.90 45.69 -12.86
C CYS A 746 39.58 45.38 -11.52
N GLN A 747 39.83 46.41 -10.71
CA GLN A 747 40.73 46.31 -9.54
C GLN A 747 40.07 45.64 -8.31
N VAL A 748 39.68 44.37 -8.45
CA VAL A 748 38.98 43.55 -7.43
C VAL A 748 39.63 43.59 -6.04
N ASN A 749 40.96 43.65 -5.97
CA ASN A 749 41.70 43.63 -4.72
C ASN A 749 41.95 45.03 -4.12
N ASP A 750 41.46 46.11 -4.74
CA ASP A 750 41.60 47.45 -4.17
C ASP A 750 40.74 47.60 -2.90
N VAL A 751 41.28 48.28 -1.89
CA VAL A 751 40.65 48.44 -0.58
C VAL A 751 39.29 49.15 -0.69
N SER A 752 39.12 50.11 -1.60
CA SER A 752 37.84 50.81 -1.78
C SER A 752 36.76 49.91 -2.40
N ILE A 753 37.16 49.05 -3.35
CA ILE A 753 36.29 48.05 -3.98
C ILE A 753 35.85 47.00 -2.95
N GLN A 754 36.80 46.44 -2.19
CA GLN A 754 36.54 45.46 -1.13
C GLN A 754 35.63 46.01 -0.02
N ALA A 755 35.91 47.23 0.46
CA ALA A 755 35.11 47.87 1.50
C ALA A 755 33.68 48.17 1.03
N LEU A 756 33.50 48.67 -0.19
CA LEU A 756 32.19 48.96 -0.76
C LEU A 756 31.41 47.66 -1.03
N ALA A 757 32.03 46.65 -1.64
CA ALA A 757 31.42 45.35 -1.88
C ALA A 757 30.92 44.71 -0.58
N LYS A 758 31.74 44.71 0.48
CA LYS A 758 31.37 44.23 1.81
C LYS A 758 30.21 45.02 2.43
N LYS A 759 30.19 46.35 2.26
CA LYS A 759 29.09 47.21 2.76
C LYS A 759 27.77 46.92 2.06
N LEU A 760 27.78 46.81 0.72
CA LEU A 760 26.57 46.57 -0.09
C LEU A 760 25.97 45.17 0.12
N THR A 761 26.79 44.21 0.55
CA THR A 761 26.39 42.82 0.78
C THR A 761 26.19 42.45 2.25
N GLN A 762 26.28 43.41 3.16
CA GLN A 762 26.17 43.15 4.59
C GLN A 762 24.79 42.59 4.95
N GLY A 763 24.76 41.39 5.53
CA GLY A 763 23.53 40.69 5.90
C GLY A 763 22.86 39.92 4.74
N LEU A 764 23.34 40.03 3.51
CA LEU A 764 22.80 39.33 2.34
C LEU A 764 23.47 37.95 2.18
N SER A 765 22.66 36.89 2.19
CA SER A 765 23.13 35.51 2.18
C SER A 765 23.25 34.92 0.78
N SER A 766 22.33 35.22 -0.15
CA SER A 766 22.34 34.67 -1.50
C SER A 766 23.12 35.52 -2.49
N ASP A 767 23.74 34.88 -3.49
CA ASP A 767 24.51 35.59 -4.52
C ASP A 767 23.63 36.43 -5.44
N LEU A 768 22.33 36.12 -5.57
CA LEU A 768 21.40 36.99 -6.28
C LEU A 768 21.13 38.29 -5.52
N ASP A 769 20.90 38.22 -4.20
CA ASP A 769 20.64 39.42 -3.39
C ASP A 769 21.88 40.32 -3.37
N LYS A 770 23.07 39.72 -3.21
CA LYS A 770 24.36 40.41 -3.31
C LYS A 770 24.56 41.07 -4.66
N ALA A 771 24.36 40.34 -5.75
CA ALA A 771 24.53 40.87 -7.09
C ALA A 771 23.50 41.97 -7.42
N THR A 772 22.26 41.83 -6.93
CA THR A 772 21.20 42.84 -7.09
C THR A 772 21.55 44.11 -6.33
N ALA A 773 21.97 44.02 -5.06
CA ALA A 773 22.38 45.18 -4.27
C ALA A 773 23.59 45.92 -4.86
N ILE A 774 24.56 45.18 -5.42
CA ILE A 774 25.71 45.74 -6.15
C ILE A 774 25.26 46.41 -7.46
N PHE A 775 24.40 45.74 -8.23
CA PHE A 775 23.85 46.25 -9.50
C PHE A 775 23.05 47.54 -9.28
N ASP A 776 22.11 47.54 -8.34
CA ASP A 776 21.27 48.69 -8.01
C ASP A 776 22.14 49.86 -7.52
N TYR A 777 23.17 49.60 -6.69
CA TYR A 777 24.12 50.65 -6.31
C TYR A 777 24.83 51.28 -7.52
N VAL A 778 25.37 50.47 -8.43
CA VAL A 778 26.09 51.02 -9.59
C VAL A 778 25.14 51.77 -10.52
N ARG A 779 23.92 51.25 -10.78
CA ARG A 779 22.88 51.93 -11.57
C ARG A 779 22.46 53.26 -10.96
N ASP A 780 22.21 53.30 -9.65
CA ASP A 780 21.55 54.43 -8.99
C ASP A 780 22.52 55.46 -8.38
N LYS A 781 23.81 55.12 -8.26
CA LYS A 781 24.84 56.01 -7.67
C LYS A 781 25.94 56.42 -8.63
N ILE A 782 26.07 55.80 -9.80
CA ILE A 782 27.06 56.19 -10.81
C ILE A 782 26.36 56.87 -11.98
N THR A 783 26.54 58.19 -12.09
CA THR A 783 25.93 58.98 -13.16
C THR A 783 26.49 58.58 -14.53
N TYR A 784 25.65 58.29 -15.52
CA TYR A 784 26.12 58.03 -16.88
C TYR A 784 26.65 59.33 -17.54
N LYS A 785 27.89 59.32 -18.02
CA LYS A 785 28.49 60.42 -18.80
C LYS A 785 29.39 59.89 -19.91
N TYR A 786 29.36 60.53 -21.07
CA TYR A 786 30.34 60.31 -22.13
C TYR A 786 31.70 60.94 -21.77
N TYR A 787 32.78 60.37 -22.30
CA TYR A 787 34.11 60.94 -22.14
C TYR A 787 34.26 62.23 -22.96
N THR A 788 35.02 63.17 -22.39
CA THR A 788 35.45 64.42 -23.01
C THR A 788 36.93 64.39 -23.40
N ASN A 789 37.72 63.54 -22.75
CA ASN A 789 39.15 63.37 -23.00
C ASN A 789 39.61 61.95 -22.58
N SER A 790 40.84 61.56 -22.90
CA SER A 790 41.37 60.21 -22.66
C SER A 790 41.67 59.89 -21.18
N TRP A 791 41.79 60.89 -20.31
CA TRP A 791 41.98 60.70 -18.85
C TRP A 791 40.69 60.29 -18.13
N ASP A 792 39.55 60.35 -18.82
CA ASP A 792 38.25 60.01 -18.23
C ASP A 792 38.09 58.50 -17.98
N ASN A 793 38.85 57.60 -18.65
CA ASN A 793 38.89 56.17 -18.27
C ASN A 793 39.81 55.96 -17.07
N THR A 794 39.21 55.54 -15.95
CA THR A 794 39.92 55.36 -14.67
C THR A 794 39.77 53.96 -14.08
N GLY A 795 39.09 53.05 -14.79
CA GLY A 795 38.69 51.74 -14.28
C GLY A 795 37.81 51.78 -13.01
N ALA A 796 37.49 50.61 -12.47
CA ALA A 796 36.57 50.43 -11.36
C ALA A 796 36.86 51.32 -10.15
N LYS A 797 38.12 51.39 -9.71
CA LYS A 797 38.56 52.22 -8.57
C LYS A 797 38.24 53.70 -8.80
N GLY A 798 38.60 54.25 -9.96
CA GLY A 798 38.40 55.67 -10.23
C GLY A 798 36.93 56.03 -10.38
N VAL A 799 36.09 55.10 -10.87
CA VAL A 799 34.62 55.26 -10.92
C VAL A 799 34.02 55.44 -9.53
N ILE A 800 34.51 54.74 -8.48
CA ILE A 800 34.11 55.01 -7.09
C ILE A 800 34.47 56.44 -6.68
N ALA A 801 35.67 56.91 -7.03
CA ALA A 801 36.15 58.23 -6.62
C ALA A 801 35.40 59.38 -7.33
N LYS A 802 35.06 59.23 -8.61
CA LYS A 802 34.40 60.28 -9.41
C LYS A 802 32.87 60.23 -9.41
N GLY A 803 32.25 59.07 -9.13
CA GLY A 803 30.78 58.91 -9.06
C GLY A 803 30.05 59.00 -10.42
N TRP A 804 30.78 58.90 -11.53
CA TRP A 804 30.22 58.90 -12.89
C TRP A 804 31.07 58.06 -13.85
N GLY A 805 30.52 57.68 -14.99
CA GLY A 805 31.25 56.92 -16.02
C GLY A 805 30.38 56.58 -17.23
N ASN A 806 31.01 56.13 -18.32
CA ASN A 806 30.29 55.59 -19.48
C ASN A 806 29.98 54.08 -19.30
N CYS A 807 29.54 53.40 -20.36
CA CYS A 807 29.21 51.98 -20.31
C CYS A 807 30.39 51.06 -19.96
N VAL A 808 31.61 51.42 -20.35
CA VAL A 808 32.85 50.68 -20.04
C VAL A 808 33.20 50.84 -18.55
N ASP A 809 33.25 52.08 -18.06
CA ASP A 809 33.50 52.42 -16.66
C ASP A 809 32.52 51.74 -15.68
N GLN A 810 31.21 51.84 -15.95
CA GLN A 810 30.20 51.25 -15.09
C GLN A 810 30.31 49.71 -15.08
N THR A 811 30.59 49.11 -16.24
CA THR A 811 30.86 47.67 -16.35
C THR A 811 32.10 47.27 -15.56
N HIS A 812 33.17 48.06 -15.59
CA HIS A 812 34.36 47.82 -14.76
C HIS A 812 34.02 47.80 -13.27
N LEU A 813 33.31 48.81 -12.76
CA LEU A 813 32.94 48.87 -11.35
C LEU A 813 32.01 47.74 -10.94
N LEU A 814 30.97 47.46 -11.73
CA LEU A 814 30.03 46.38 -11.50
C LEU A 814 30.75 45.03 -11.39
N ILE A 815 31.59 44.69 -12.37
CA ILE A 815 32.33 43.42 -12.37
C ILE A 815 33.33 43.37 -11.22
N ALA A 816 34.02 44.46 -10.89
CA ALA A 816 34.98 44.47 -9.78
C ALA A 816 34.31 44.23 -8.42
N LEU A 817 33.15 44.86 -8.16
CA LEU A 817 32.38 44.64 -6.93
C LEU A 817 31.81 43.21 -6.86
N LEU A 818 31.27 42.68 -7.95
CA LEU A 818 30.75 41.30 -8.01
C LEU A 818 31.86 40.28 -7.72
N ARG A 819 33.00 40.38 -8.42
CA ARG A 819 34.17 39.51 -8.22
C ARG A 819 34.73 39.60 -6.80
N ALA A 820 34.75 40.79 -6.19
CA ALA A 820 35.17 40.97 -4.81
C ALA A 820 34.31 40.21 -3.78
N THR A 821 33.05 39.88 -4.13
CA THR A 821 32.15 39.06 -3.31
C THR A 821 32.16 37.56 -3.64
N GLY A 822 33.06 37.12 -4.53
CA GLY A 822 33.16 35.74 -4.98
C GLY A 822 32.18 35.34 -6.09
N ILE A 823 31.47 36.30 -6.69
CA ILE A 823 30.51 36.06 -7.77
C ILE A 823 31.23 36.21 -9.11
N PRO A 824 31.29 35.17 -9.97
CA PRO A 824 31.97 35.28 -11.26
C PRO A 824 31.24 36.27 -12.18
N ALA A 825 31.97 37.21 -12.76
CA ALA A 825 31.40 38.22 -13.65
C ALA A 825 32.32 38.48 -14.85
N ARG A 826 31.78 38.75 -16.04
CA ARG A 826 32.54 38.91 -17.29
C ARG A 826 32.04 40.08 -18.13
N TYR A 827 32.93 40.63 -18.95
CA TYR A 827 32.60 41.68 -19.91
C TYR A 827 31.89 41.08 -21.11
N VAL A 828 30.94 41.82 -21.67
CA VAL A 828 30.40 41.60 -23.02
C VAL A 828 30.55 42.91 -23.79
N ASN A 829 31.14 42.84 -24.97
CA ASN A 829 31.31 43.98 -25.87
C ASN A 829 30.59 43.69 -27.19
N GLY A 830 29.99 44.73 -27.79
CA GLY A 830 29.17 44.58 -28.98
C GLY A 830 28.62 45.90 -29.51
N LYS A 831 27.54 45.82 -30.28
CA LYS A 831 26.63 46.93 -30.56
C LYS A 831 25.23 46.62 -30.02
N ALA A 832 24.49 47.64 -29.61
CA ALA A 832 23.10 47.52 -29.21
C ALA A 832 22.26 48.69 -29.80
N THR A 833 20.99 48.45 -30.08
CA THR A 833 20.07 49.44 -30.64
C THR A 833 19.30 50.14 -29.53
N PHE A 834 19.70 51.37 -29.22
CA PHE A 834 19.01 52.28 -28.31
C PHE A 834 17.98 53.12 -29.09
N ASN A 835 17.17 53.90 -28.38
CA ASN A 835 16.28 54.90 -29.01
C ASN A 835 17.05 55.97 -29.80
N SER A 836 18.32 56.21 -29.46
CA SER A 836 19.25 57.09 -30.18
C SER A 836 19.99 56.42 -31.35
N GLY A 837 19.64 55.17 -31.70
CA GLY A 837 20.27 54.40 -32.77
C GLY A 837 21.17 53.25 -32.29
N THR A 838 21.82 52.58 -33.24
CA THR A 838 22.71 51.43 -32.97
C THR A 838 24.15 51.88 -32.74
N ILE A 839 24.60 51.83 -31.48
CA ILE A 839 25.93 52.27 -31.07
C ILE A 839 26.76 51.12 -30.47
N GLY A 840 28.08 51.30 -30.41
CA GLY A 840 28.96 50.40 -29.67
C GLY A 840 28.66 50.44 -28.17
N HIS A 841 28.62 49.27 -27.53
CA HIS A 841 28.22 49.15 -26.13
C HIS A 841 29.01 48.06 -25.39
N THR A 842 29.18 48.27 -24.09
CA THR A 842 29.84 47.32 -23.18
C THR A 842 28.97 47.16 -21.94
N TRP A 843 28.72 45.91 -21.53
CA TRP A 843 27.93 45.57 -20.36
C TRP A 843 28.51 44.33 -19.67
N ALA A 844 28.00 43.97 -18.49
CA ALA A 844 28.43 42.78 -17.76
C ALA A 844 27.51 41.58 -18.02
N GLU A 845 28.06 40.38 -17.89
CA GLU A 845 27.30 39.18 -17.54
C GLU A 845 27.77 38.68 -16.16
N VAL A 846 26.83 38.35 -15.27
CA VAL A 846 27.12 37.78 -13.95
C VAL A 846 26.70 36.32 -13.88
N TYR A 847 27.48 35.46 -13.24
CA TYR A 847 27.21 34.04 -13.12
C TYR A 847 26.47 33.73 -11.81
N ILE A 848 25.16 33.42 -11.91
CA ILE A 848 24.28 33.14 -10.77
C ILE A 848 23.44 31.91 -11.11
N ALA A 849 23.25 31.00 -10.14
CA ALA A 849 22.40 29.80 -10.30
C ALA A 849 22.73 28.96 -11.56
N GLY A 850 24.02 28.88 -11.93
CA GLY A 850 24.49 28.10 -13.07
C GLY A 850 24.43 28.81 -14.43
N LYS A 851 23.99 30.07 -14.49
CA LYS A 851 23.83 30.84 -15.74
C LYS A 851 24.52 32.20 -15.72
N TRP A 852 24.93 32.64 -16.90
CA TRP A 852 25.30 34.03 -17.17
C TRP A 852 24.04 34.88 -17.39
N ILE A 853 23.88 35.92 -16.57
CA ILE A 853 22.74 36.85 -16.57
C ILE A 853 23.25 38.23 -17.02
N THR A 854 22.57 38.84 -17.99
CA THR A 854 22.89 40.19 -18.49
C THR A 854 22.72 41.24 -17.38
N ALA A 855 23.74 42.08 -17.20
CA ALA A 855 23.78 43.12 -16.19
C ALA A 855 24.31 44.42 -16.81
N ASP A 856 23.39 45.31 -17.18
CA ASP A 856 23.68 46.65 -17.69
C ASP A 856 23.06 47.74 -16.81
N THR A 857 23.90 48.50 -16.12
CA THR A 857 23.53 49.57 -15.18
C THR A 857 23.33 50.93 -15.83
N THR A 858 23.56 51.06 -17.15
CA THR A 858 23.65 52.37 -17.82
C THR A 858 22.33 53.13 -17.95
N HIS A 859 21.22 52.59 -17.42
CA HIS A 859 19.91 53.23 -17.43
C HIS A 859 19.08 52.82 -16.22
N SER A 860 18.36 53.77 -15.61
CA SER A 860 17.56 53.60 -14.38
C SER A 860 16.47 52.53 -14.50
N ASN A 861 15.87 52.37 -15.68
CA ASN A 861 14.85 51.34 -15.93
C ASN A 861 15.41 49.91 -16.04
N ASN A 862 16.74 49.72 -16.09
CA ASN A 862 17.33 48.39 -16.14
C ASN A 862 17.35 47.73 -14.76
N LYS A 863 17.21 46.41 -14.75
CA LYS A 863 17.35 45.55 -13.57
C LYS A 863 18.33 44.44 -13.88
N LEU A 864 18.83 43.77 -12.85
CA LEU A 864 19.67 42.60 -13.06
C LEU A 864 18.91 41.53 -13.84
N GLY A 865 19.40 41.15 -15.02
CA GLY A 865 18.72 40.25 -15.96
C GLY A 865 17.69 40.89 -16.90
N ILE A 866 17.26 42.14 -16.65
CA ILE A 866 16.27 42.84 -17.50
C ILE A 866 16.86 44.15 -18.03
N VAL A 867 17.12 44.18 -19.33
CA VAL A 867 17.52 45.39 -20.04
C VAL A 867 16.32 45.95 -20.80
N THR A 868 16.07 47.25 -20.66
CA THR A 868 14.93 47.94 -21.27
C THR A 868 15.32 49.13 -22.17
N ASN A 869 16.55 49.64 -22.04
CA ASN A 869 17.04 50.80 -22.77
C ASN A 869 17.58 50.49 -24.18
N TRP A 870 17.86 49.22 -24.50
CA TRP A 870 18.26 48.78 -25.84
C TRP A 870 17.71 47.41 -26.21
N LYS A 871 17.77 47.10 -27.52
CA LYS A 871 17.38 45.84 -28.14
C LYS A 871 18.41 45.39 -29.19
N ASN A 872 18.24 44.18 -29.71
CA ASN A 872 19.03 43.61 -30.82
C ASN A 872 20.56 43.68 -30.61
N PRO A 873 21.12 43.13 -29.51
CA PRO A 873 22.56 43.16 -29.28
C PRO A 873 23.31 42.27 -30.28
N THR A 874 24.29 42.84 -30.98
CA THR A 874 25.30 42.09 -31.73
C THR A 874 26.54 41.95 -30.86
N ILE A 875 26.79 40.76 -30.32
CA ILE A 875 27.94 40.49 -29.45
C ILE A 875 29.20 40.27 -30.30
N TYR A 876 30.28 41.01 -30.01
CA TYR A 876 31.60 40.83 -30.60
C TYR A 876 32.47 39.87 -29.80
N GLY A 877 32.30 39.85 -28.47
CA GLY A 877 32.91 38.82 -27.63
C GLY A 877 32.56 38.96 -26.16
N LYS A 878 33.03 37.97 -25.39
CA LYS A 878 32.85 37.90 -23.94
C LYS A 878 34.20 37.62 -23.29
N TYR A 879 34.60 38.43 -22.32
CA TYR A 879 35.99 38.50 -21.90
C TYR A 879 36.13 38.54 -20.37
N ALA A 880 37.22 37.95 -19.85
CA ALA A 880 37.61 38.11 -18.45
C ALA A 880 38.20 39.51 -18.17
N GLU A 881 38.79 40.14 -19.18
CA GLU A 881 39.37 41.49 -19.17
C GLU A 881 39.06 42.20 -20.50
N ILE A 882 38.83 43.51 -20.47
CA ILE A 882 38.95 44.41 -21.62
C ILE A 882 40.03 45.44 -21.30
N THR A 883 40.78 45.86 -22.31
CA THR A 883 42.05 46.61 -22.14
C THR A 883 41.93 48.13 -22.35
N PHE A 884 40.75 48.60 -22.76
CA PHE A 884 40.46 49.98 -23.20
C PHE A 884 39.48 50.71 -22.27
#